data_AF-A0A0Q9KUI8-F1
#
_entry.id   AF-A0A0Q9KUI8-F1
#
_cell.length_a   1.000
_cell.length_b   1.000
_cell.length_c   1.000
_cell.angle_alpha   90.00
_cell.angle_beta   90.00
_cell.angle_gamma   90.00
#
_symmetry.space_group_name_H-M   'P 1'
#
loop_
_entity.id
_entity.type
_entity.pdbx_description
1 polymer ?
#
loop_
_entity_poly.entity_id
_entity_poly.type
_entity_poly.pdbx_seq_one_letter_code
_entity_poly.pdbx_strand_id
1 'polypeptide(L)'
;MRIHPVIMVLITAIYIAWPGLQASASQLPYETYYKDGFGQLVKMQAAYIPAGIIGTNVLIAKADQATDAPDKLQLNQPKDIFVDEKDHIYIADTGNNRIVHLDEQGHYIREIKVSESPLKKPSGLYVDKAGEIYVADTGNNRVVRLDPDGKLLKAFGRPESSYLPAAFKYDPVNLIVDKRGFIYVTTLGAYQGLVQLDPEGNFISFFGPNKVAFSLFDAFKRFFYTREMYQRELKKLPGAIANSTIDNNGFIYTVTKEIQTDQVKKLNIAGLDQLKGKGEFAAQQPVRSYGEFFHYFQRGISPQLNDITVDSDGNMTVIDSVWNIISQYDLNGNLLFFWGGDVITATSKTGVVKTPAAIAGNSKGELLVLDNVNNLIQVLRLSEFGHLVHEANQLTQEGRYEQSEPLWSEVHRLNAQYTPALIGLAKAAYKKEDYARAEKLFYQAGVVGGYSESFWQNRLKWFQSHFGLLMNIALALGIAYLLWNAFARKLRLKRKWSAKPRPKHLPAEQLKHVFYLIKHPVDGFYAIRYENKAGFVSSLILFGLAAASYGYMQAGTSFIFNPAVHAGIDILPIAVQFIGIWLGWVVSNYLISSLLRGEGRFRDVFYSSSYALFPIILIGIPVTLLSNVLTLNELAIFQFLRLFIVLWVVWLFIWMVQGIHNYTFIEAIFIIVLSLLALTMIVILIFILISLSIELVNFINSLYQEVIIR
;
A
#
# COMPACT_ATOMS: atom_id res chain seq x y z
N MET A 1 -21.10 -52.33 24.12
CA MET A 1 -21.29 -52.12 22.67
C MET A 1 -20.30 -52.99 21.91
N ARG A 2 -20.77 -54.07 21.27
CA ARG A 2 -19.94 -54.93 20.40
C ARG A 2 -19.78 -54.22 19.05
N ILE A 3 -18.61 -53.66 18.79
CA ILE A 3 -18.28 -53.07 17.50
C ILE A 3 -18.14 -54.23 16.50
N HIS A 4 -18.97 -54.23 15.46
CA HIS A 4 -18.99 -55.30 14.45
C HIS A 4 -17.69 -55.32 13.64
N PRO A 5 -17.13 -56.52 13.33
CA PRO A 5 -15.89 -56.66 12.57
C PRO A 5 -15.97 -56.08 11.15
N VAL A 6 -17.19 -55.87 10.63
CA VAL A 6 -17.44 -55.20 9.34
C VAL A 6 -17.04 -53.71 9.36
N ILE A 7 -17.20 -53.02 10.49
CA ILE A 7 -16.83 -51.61 10.63
C ILE A 7 -15.30 -51.47 10.69
N MET A 8 -14.61 -52.43 11.30
CA MET A 8 -13.15 -52.42 11.34
C MET A 8 -12.57 -52.65 9.94
N VAL A 9 -13.11 -53.61 9.17
CA VAL A 9 -12.68 -53.85 7.78
C VAL A 9 -12.97 -52.66 6.85
N LEU A 10 -14.08 -51.95 7.04
CA LEU A 10 -14.38 -50.71 6.31
C LEU A 10 -13.42 -49.57 6.66
N ILE A 11 -13.04 -49.42 7.93
CA ILE A 11 -12.05 -48.41 8.36
C ILE A 11 -10.65 -48.75 7.83
N THR A 12 -10.26 -50.04 7.79
CA THR A 12 -8.99 -50.45 7.19
C THR A 12 -8.99 -50.30 5.66
N ALA A 13 -10.12 -50.57 4.99
CA ALA A 13 -10.26 -50.37 3.55
C ALA A 13 -10.23 -48.88 3.16
N ILE A 14 -10.79 -48.00 4.00
CA ILE A 14 -10.71 -46.54 3.83
C ILE A 14 -9.28 -46.02 4.09
N TYR A 15 -8.52 -46.65 5.00
CA TYR A 15 -7.11 -46.31 5.21
C TYR A 15 -6.18 -46.80 4.09
N ILE A 16 -6.50 -47.93 3.43
CA ILE A 16 -5.72 -48.48 2.31
C ILE A 16 -6.08 -47.80 0.98
N ALA A 17 -7.28 -47.20 0.86
CA ALA A 17 -7.70 -46.40 -0.29
C ALA A 17 -7.36 -44.90 -0.16
N TRP A 18 -6.63 -44.50 0.90
CA TRP A 18 -6.05 -43.16 0.96
C TRP A 18 -4.90 -43.10 -0.07
N PRO A 19 -4.88 -42.14 -1.01
CA PRO A 19 -3.77 -41.99 -1.94
C PRO A 19 -2.56 -41.45 -1.16
N GLY A 20 -1.89 -42.34 -0.44
CA GLY A 20 -0.57 -42.13 0.10
C GLY A 20 0.43 -42.19 -1.05
N LEU A 21 1.29 -41.17 -1.09
CA LEU A 21 2.43 -41.00 -1.99
C LEU A 21 2.05 -40.64 -3.43
N GLN A 22 1.53 -39.42 -3.59
CA GLN A 22 2.00 -38.64 -4.75
C GLN A 22 3.52 -38.61 -4.68
N ALA A 23 4.17 -38.99 -5.78
CA ALA A 23 5.60 -38.84 -5.97
C ALA A 23 6.02 -37.44 -5.50
N SER A 24 7.04 -37.36 -4.65
CA SER A 24 7.68 -36.10 -4.27
C SER A 24 8.25 -35.44 -5.51
N ALA A 25 7.41 -34.68 -6.24
CA ALA A 25 7.89 -33.53 -6.97
C ALA A 25 8.60 -32.67 -5.93
N SER A 26 9.89 -32.39 -6.12
CA SER A 26 10.68 -31.55 -5.24
C SER A 26 9.92 -30.24 -5.00
N GLN A 27 9.25 -30.15 -3.86
CA GLN A 27 8.49 -28.96 -3.50
C GLN A 27 9.51 -27.86 -3.26
N LEU A 28 9.36 -26.74 -3.98
CA LEU A 28 10.24 -25.60 -3.84
C LEU A 28 10.29 -25.16 -2.37
N PRO A 29 11.46 -24.70 -1.89
CA PRO A 29 11.65 -24.42 -0.47
C PRO A 29 11.07 -23.06 -0.04
N TYR A 30 10.44 -22.35 -0.98
CA TYR A 30 9.71 -21.11 -0.77
C TYR A 30 8.50 -21.06 -1.68
N GLU A 31 7.61 -20.12 -1.37
CA GLU A 31 6.43 -19.82 -2.14
C GLU A 31 6.53 -18.39 -2.68
N THR A 32 6.00 -18.18 -3.89
CA THR A 32 5.96 -16.86 -4.53
C THR A 32 4.56 -16.29 -4.45
N TYR A 33 4.48 -15.00 -4.17
CA TYR A 33 3.25 -14.27 -3.94
C TYR A 33 3.24 -12.96 -4.70
N TYR A 34 2.03 -12.43 -4.86
CA TYR A 34 1.76 -11.09 -5.36
C TYR A 34 0.66 -10.44 -4.52
N LYS A 35 0.54 -9.11 -4.56
CA LYS A 35 -0.56 -8.35 -3.95
C LYS A 35 -1.50 -7.81 -5.01
N ASP A 36 -2.72 -8.31 -5.06
CA ASP A 36 -3.71 -7.87 -6.05
C ASP A 36 -4.15 -6.40 -5.87
N GLY A 37 -5.01 -5.91 -6.77
CA GLY A 37 -5.54 -4.54 -6.71
C GLY A 37 -6.34 -4.21 -5.43
N PHE A 38 -6.73 -5.22 -4.66
CA PHE A 38 -7.45 -5.11 -3.39
C PHE A 38 -6.53 -5.25 -2.17
N GLY A 39 -5.23 -5.50 -2.39
CA GLY A 39 -4.26 -5.77 -1.34
C GLY A 39 -4.35 -7.20 -0.80
N GLN A 40 -5.03 -8.13 -1.44
CA GLN A 40 -5.01 -9.53 -1.02
C GLN A 40 -3.74 -10.23 -1.50
N LEU A 41 -3.24 -11.15 -0.68
CA LEU A 41 -2.10 -11.98 -1.02
C LEU A 41 -2.56 -13.14 -1.89
N VAL A 42 -2.02 -13.18 -3.11
CA VAL A 42 -2.29 -14.25 -4.07
C VAL A 42 -1.03 -15.08 -4.25
N LYS A 43 -1.13 -16.36 -3.93
CA LYS A 43 -0.06 -17.32 -4.18
C LYS A 43 0.03 -17.60 -5.68
N MET A 44 1.25 -17.68 -6.20
CA MET A 44 1.50 -17.93 -7.61
C MET A 44 2.54 -19.02 -7.84
N GLN A 45 2.64 -19.46 -9.10
CA GLN A 45 3.75 -20.31 -9.54
C GLN A 45 5.07 -19.58 -9.26
N ALA A 46 6.11 -20.35 -8.94
CA ALA A 46 7.39 -19.76 -8.57
C ALA A 46 7.99 -18.96 -9.74
N ALA A 47 8.32 -17.70 -9.50
CA ALA A 47 8.94 -16.84 -10.51
C ALA A 47 10.44 -17.14 -10.68
N TYR A 48 11.09 -17.53 -9.59
CA TYR A 48 12.47 -18.00 -9.57
C TYR A 48 12.53 -19.43 -9.05
N ILE A 49 13.54 -20.17 -9.48
CA ILE A 49 13.87 -21.51 -9.00
C ILE A 49 15.32 -21.56 -8.51
N PRO A 50 15.63 -22.35 -7.47
CA PRO A 50 17.01 -22.52 -7.01
C PRO A 50 17.87 -23.19 -8.09
N ALA A 51 18.97 -22.52 -8.49
CA ALA A 51 19.91 -23.02 -9.49
C ALA A 51 21.20 -23.59 -8.87
N GLY A 52 21.64 -23.07 -7.72
CA GLY A 52 22.85 -23.54 -7.06
C GLY A 52 23.26 -22.72 -5.84
N ILE A 53 24.40 -23.09 -5.27
CA ILE A 53 25.07 -22.38 -4.16
C ILE A 53 26.54 -22.17 -4.53
N ILE A 54 27.04 -20.95 -4.36
CA ILE A 54 28.46 -20.58 -4.50
C ILE A 54 29.03 -20.26 -3.11
N GLY A 55 30.30 -20.61 -2.86
CA GLY A 55 30.98 -20.41 -1.57
C GLY A 55 31.58 -21.71 -1.03
N THR A 56 30.82 -22.48 -0.24
CA THR A 56 31.29 -23.70 0.44
C THR A 56 31.81 -24.81 -0.49
N ASN A 57 31.44 -24.77 -1.77
CA ASN A 57 31.82 -25.75 -2.79
C ASN A 57 32.95 -25.28 -3.71
N VAL A 58 33.43 -24.04 -3.57
CA VAL A 58 34.45 -23.48 -4.46
C VAL A 58 35.84 -23.93 -4.00
N LEU A 59 36.59 -24.55 -4.91
CA LEU A 59 37.94 -25.03 -4.67
C LEU A 59 38.98 -23.95 -4.96
N ILE A 60 40.02 -23.88 -4.13
CA ILE A 60 41.16 -22.99 -4.25
C ILE A 60 42.41 -23.86 -4.47
N ALA A 61 43.13 -23.64 -5.58
CA ALA A 61 44.40 -24.31 -5.84
C ALA A 61 45.49 -23.70 -4.94
N LYS A 62 46.24 -24.53 -4.19
CA LYS A 62 47.46 -24.09 -3.51
C LYS A 62 48.61 -23.97 -4.50
N ALA A 63 49.35 -22.87 -4.41
CA ALA A 63 50.58 -22.69 -5.18
C ALA A 63 51.73 -23.56 -4.66
N ASP A 64 51.72 -23.98 -3.38
CA ASP A 64 52.79 -24.80 -2.81
C ASP A 64 52.24 -25.70 -1.68
N GLN A 65 52.62 -26.98 -1.74
CA GLN A 65 52.41 -28.10 -0.81
C GLN A 65 51.36 -29.14 -1.21
N ALA A 66 51.88 -30.36 -1.36
CA ALA A 66 51.15 -31.61 -1.53
C ALA A 66 50.38 -31.98 -0.25
N THR A 67 49.11 -31.62 -0.21
CA THR A 67 48.12 -32.20 0.72
C THR A 67 46.90 -32.64 -0.10
N ASP A 68 46.42 -33.86 0.12
CA ASP A 68 45.46 -34.62 -0.70
C ASP A 68 44.00 -34.09 -0.70
N ALA A 69 43.75 -32.82 -0.38
CA ALA A 69 42.45 -32.19 -0.60
C ALA A 69 42.60 -30.69 -0.95
N PRO A 70 41.91 -30.19 -1.99
CA PRO A 70 41.90 -28.76 -2.33
C PRO A 70 41.24 -27.95 -1.19
N ASP A 71 41.83 -26.80 -0.85
CA ASP A 71 41.26 -25.86 0.12
C ASP A 71 39.95 -25.30 -0.44
N LYS A 72 38.95 -25.09 0.43
CA LYS A 72 37.65 -24.52 0.04
C LYS A 72 37.61 -23.03 0.35
N LEU A 73 36.94 -22.25 -0.49
CA LEU A 73 36.67 -20.84 -0.22
C LEU A 73 35.78 -20.70 1.02
N GLN A 74 36.34 -20.12 2.07
CA GLN A 74 35.61 -19.79 3.31
C GLN A 74 35.37 -18.29 3.37
N LEU A 75 34.14 -17.88 3.11
CA LEU A 75 33.68 -16.51 3.34
C LEU A 75 33.40 -16.28 4.83
N ASN A 76 33.50 -15.04 5.28
CA ASN A 76 33.23 -14.66 6.65
C ASN A 76 32.50 -13.31 6.72
N GLN A 77 31.23 -13.34 7.09
CA GLN A 77 30.33 -12.19 7.17
C GLN A 77 30.39 -11.27 5.94
N PRO A 78 30.33 -11.80 4.71
CA PRO A 78 30.43 -10.98 3.52
C PRO A 78 29.26 -9.98 3.48
N LYS A 79 29.54 -8.74 3.06
CA LYS A 79 28.56 -7.64 3.11
C LYS A 79 28.04 -7.17 1.76
N ASP A 80 28.80 -7.38 0.70
CA ASP A 80 28.42 -6.91 -0.64
C ASP A 80 28.89 -7.86 -1.74
N ILE A 81 28.18 -7.83 -2.86
CA ILE A 81 28.44 -8.62 -4.06
C ILE A 81 28.19 -7.75 -5.30
N PHE A 82 29.11 -7.77 -6.25
CA PHE A 82 29.00 -7.08 -7.53
C PHE A 82 29.28 -8.05 -8.67
N VAL A 83 28.56 -7.90 -9.78
CA VAL A 83 28.77 -8.66 -11.01
C VAL A 83 29.12 -7.67 -12.13
N ASP A 84 30.27 -7.88 -12.78
CA ASP A 84 30.72 -7.01 -13.87
C ASP A 84 30.05 -7.38 -15.22
N GLU A 85 30.36 -6.61 -16.28
CA GLU A 85 29.80 -6.86 -17.63
C GLU A 85 30.25 -8.18 -18.26
N LYS A 86 31.25 -8.87 -17.69
CA LYS A 86 31.74 -10.19 -18.10
C LYS A 86 31.20 -11.31 -17.20
N ASP A 87 30.19 -11.01 -16.39
CA ASP A 87 29.62 -11.89 -15.37
C ASP A 87 30.62 -12.36 -14.29
N HIS A 88 31.78 -11.72 -14.16
CA HIS A 88 32.69 -12.02 -13.05
C HIS A 88 32.10 -11.50 -11.74
N ILE A 89 32.26 -12.29 -10.67
CA ILE A 89 31.65 -12.03 -9.38
C ILE A 89 32.71 -11.51 -8.41
N TYR A 90 32.46 -10.36 -7.81
CA TYR A 90 33.32 -9.74 -6.82
C TYR A 90 32.58 -9.66 -5.48
N ILE A 91 33.23 -10.07 -4.40
CA ILE A 91 32.61 -10.19 -3.07
C ILE A 91 33.44 -9.43 -2.04
N ALA A 92 32.80 -8.55 -1.27
CA ALA A 92 33.40 -7.94 -0.09
C ALA A 92 33.34 -8.93 1.08
N ASP A 93 34.42 -9.70 1.26
CA ASP A 93 34.58 -10.68 2.34
C ASP A 93 35.02 -9.97 3.63
N THR A 94 34.08 -9.21 4.21
CA THR A 94 34.31 -8.21 5.26
C THR A 94 35.04 -8.76 6.48
N GLY A 95 34.68 -9.95 6.95
CA GLY A 95 35.29 -10.59 8.12
C GLY A 95 36.73 -11.05 7.87
N ASN A 96 37.11 -11.26 6.61
CA ASN A 96 38.46 -11.65 6.19
C ASN A 96 39.29 -10.48 5.62
N ASN A 97 38.75 -9.26 5.62
CA ASN A 97 39.42 -8.04 5.15
C ASN A 97 39.99 -8.14 3.72
N ARG A 98 39.25 -8.77 2.79
CA ARG A 98 39.67 -8.96 1.39
C ARG A 98 38.49 -8.79 0.44
N ILE A 99 38.80 -8.64 -0.84
CA ILE A 99 37.82 -8.82 -1.92
C ILE A 99 38.11 -10.18 -2.59
N VAL A 100 37.08 -10.97 -2.82
CA VAL A 100 37.18 -12.25 -3.55
C VAL A 100 36.69 -12.04 -4.97
N HIS A 101 37.44 -12.52 -5.96
CA HIS A 101 37.09 -12.45 -7.38
C HIS A 101 36.90 -13.86 -7.93
N LEU A 102 35.71 -14.11 -8.48
CA LEU A 102 35.29 -15.36 -9.11
C LEU A 102 34.96 -15.15 -10.59
N ASP A 103 35.03 -16.20 -11.38
CA ASP A 103 34.59 -16.21 -12.77
C ASP A 103 33.06 -16.27 -12.90
N GLU A 104 32.57 -16.27 -14.14
CA GLU A 104 31.15 -16.34 -14.51
C GLU A 104 30.46 -17.67 -14.11
N GLN A 105 31.24 -18.72 -13.77
CA GLN A 105 30.74 -19.99 -13.24
C GLN A 105 30.85 -20.07 -11.71
N GLY A 106 31.42 -19.05 -11.06
CA GLY A 106 31.66 -19.03 -9.62
C GLY A 106 32.92 -19.78 -9.18
N HIS A 107 33.85 -20.11 -10.09
CA HIS A 107 35.16 -20.61 -9.71
C HIS A 107 36.06 -19.49 -9.21
N TYR A 108 36.94 -19.84 -8.27
CA TYR A 108 37.88 -18.90 -7.69
C TYR A 108 38.94 -18.48 -8.71
N ILE A 109 39.07 -17.17 -8.96
CA ILE A 109 40.16 -16.60 -9.75
C ILE A 109 41.29 -16.16 -8.81
N ARG A 110 40.99 -15.26 -7.87
CA ARG A 110 41.99 -14.68 -6.95
C ARG A 110 41.34 -13.99 -5.75
N GLU A 111 42.18 -13.64 -4.78
CA GLU A 111 41.85 -12.71 -3.70
C GLU A 111 42.62 -11.41 -3.90
N ILE A 112 41.96 -10.29 -3.65
CA ILE A 112 42.55 -8.95 -3.75
C ILE A 112 42.79 -8.45 -2.34
N LYS A 113 44.08 -8.30 -2.01
CA LYS A 113 44.59 -7.73 -0.76
C LYS A 113 45.50 -6.56 -1.11
N VAL A 114 45.24 -5.41 -0.49
CA VAL A 114 46.01 -4.19 -0.75
C VAL A 114 47.20 -4.14 0.21
N SER A 115 48.32 -4.76 -0.15
CA SER A 115 49.48 -4.92 0.75
C SER A 115 50.03 -3.59 1.28
N GLU A 116 50.11 -2.57 0.44
CA GLU A 116 50.63 -1.24 0.78
C GLU A 116 49.68 -0.45 1.72
N SER A 117 48.39 -0.80 1.70
CA SER A 117 47.37 -0.14 2.50
C SER A 117 46.22 -1.09 2.81
N PRO A 118 46.41 -1.99 3.80
CA PRO A 118 45.48 -3.09 4.04
C PRO A 118 44.04 -2.64 4.26
N LEU A 119 43.12 -3.35 3.62
CA LEU A 119 41.68 -3.15 3.82
C LEU A 119 41.30 -3.53 5.27
N LYS A 120 40.26 -2.89 5.78
CA LYS A 120 39.70 -3.17 7.10
C LYS A 120 38.18 -3.10 7.03
N LYS A 121 37.54 -4.25 7.21
CA LYS A 121 36.08 -4.42 7.10
C LYS A 121 35.51 -3.76 5.83
N PRO A 122 36.01 -4.12 4.62
CA PRO A 122 35.41 -3.62 3.39
C PRO A 122 33.95 -4.06 3.33
N SER A 123 33.01 -3.13 3.10
CA SER A 123 31.57 -3.44 3.19
C SER A 123 30.77 -3.17 1.92
N GLY A 124 31.35 -2.51 0.93
CA GLY A 124 30.74 -2.27 -0.37
C GLY A 124 31.79 -2.19 -1.47
N LEU A 125 31.44 -2.54 -2.70
CA LEU A 125 32.34 -2.51 -3.83
C LEU A 125 31.62 -2.23 -5.17
N TYR A 126 32.37 -1.68 -6.12
CA TYR A 126 31.90 -1.43 -7.47
C TYR A 126 33.04 -1.63 -8.46
N VAL A 127 32.78 -2.29 -9.58
CA VAL A 127 33.76 -2.47 -10.66
C VAL A 127 33.27 -1.71 -11.88
N ASP A 128 34.11 -0.81 -12.40
CA ASP A 128 33.75 -0.03 -13.58
C ASP A 128 34.00 -0.79 -14.89
N LYS A 129 33.64 -0.17 -16.02
CA LYS A 129 33.84 -0.78 -17.35
C LYS A 129 35.31 -0.97 -17.74
N ALA A 130 36.24 -0.23 -17.11
CA ALA A 130 37.67 -0.40 -17.32
C ALA A 130 38.25 -1.55 -16.47
N GLY A 131 37.45 -2.12 -15.57
CA GLY A 131 37.86 -3.16 -14.62
C GLY A 131 38.53 -2.58 -13.36
N GLU A 132 38.48 -1.27 -13.16
CA GLU A 132 38.95 -0.65 -11.93
C GLU A 132 37.98 -0.94 -10.79
N ILE A 133 38.54 -1.22 -9.61
CA ILE A 133 37.78 -1.73 -8.46
C ILE A 133 37.73 -0.63 -7.41
N TYR A 134 36.53 -0.20 -7.08
CA TYR A 134 36.27 0.77 -6.03
C TYR A 134 35.72 0.04 -4.81
N VAL A 135 36.28 0.31 -3.62
CA VAL A 135 35.92 -0.40 -2.39
C VAL A 135 35.63 0.60 -1.27
N ALA A 136 34.49 0.46 -0.62
CA ALA A 136 34.19 1.12 0.65
C ALA A 136 34.96 0.41 1.79
N ASP A 137 36.12 0.95 2.13
CA ASP A 137 37.01 0.48 3.20
C ASP A 137 36.54 1.05 4.55
N THR A 138 35.36 0.61 4.99
CA THR A 138 34.57 1.19 6.08
C THR A 138 35.34 1.26 7.41
N GLY A 139 36.11 0.24 7.74
CA GLY A 139 36.89 0.20 8.98
C GLY A 139 38.07 1.18 9.00
N ASN A 140 38.44 1.72 7.85
CA ASN A 140 39.44 2.79 7.67
C ASN A 140 38.80 4.13 7.24
N ASN A 141 37.47 4.24 7.22
CA ASN A 141 36.73 5.47 6.91
C ASN A 141 37.10 6.12 5.56
N ARG A 142 37.33 5.30 4.53
CA ARG A 142 37.76 5.75 3.21
C ARG A 142 37.18 4.90 2.09
N VAL A 143 37.24 5.42 0.87
CA VAL A 143 37.06 4.66 -0.36
C VAL A 143 38.43 4.42 -0.99
N VAL A 144 38.71 3.22 -1.49
CA VAL A 144 39.92 2.94 -2.26
C VAL A 144 39.57 2.61 -3.71
N ARG A 145 40.38 3.11 -4.65
CA ARG A 145 40.32 2.78 -6.07
C ARG A 145 41.56 1.95 -6.42
N LEU A 146 41.33 0.79 -7.00
CA LEU A 146 42.33 -0.19 -7.38
C LEU A 146 42.31 -0.37 -8.90
N ASP A 147 43.45 -0.73 -9.47
CA ASP A 147 43.51 -1.14 -10.87
C ASP A 147 42.91 -2.56 -11.05
N PRO A 148 42.76 -3.03 -12.30
CA PRO A 148 42.28 -4.39 -12.57
C PRO A 148 43.19 -5.50 -12.03
N ASP A 149 44.39 -5.21 -11.55
CA ASP A 149 45.29 -6.18 -10.90
C ASP A 149 45.17 -6.16 -9.37
N GLY A 150 44.37 -5.24 -8.81
CA GLY A 150 44.15 -5.08 -7.38
C GLY A 150 45.19 -4.18 -6.68
N LYS A 151 46.03 -3.48 -7.44
CA LYS A 151 47.00 -2.51 -6.89
C LYS A 151 46.30 -1.19 -6.57
N LEU A 152 46.70 -0.56 -5.47
CA LEU A 152 46.16 0.72 -5.05
C LEU A 152 46.52 1.83 -6.06
N LEU A 153 45.50 2.45 -6.66
CA LEU A 153 45.65 3.66 -7.45
C LEU A 153 45.48 4.90 -6.58
N LYS A 154 44.42 4.94 -5.77
CA LYS A 154 44.10 6.11 -4.94
C LYS A 154 43.25 5.73 -3.73
N ALA A 155 43.39 6.51 -2.66
CA ALA A 155 42.54 6.44 -1.48
C ALA A 155 41.84 7.78 -1.25
N PHE A 156 40.53 7.75 -1.07
CA PHE A 156 39.66 8.89 -0.82
C PHE A 156 39.18 8.85 0.62
N GLY A 157 39.82 9.63 1.49
CA GLY A 157 39.36 9.85 2.86
C GLY A 157 38.14 10.78 2.89
N ARG A 158 37.84 11.32 4.09
CA ARG A 158 36.86 12.39 4.22
C ARG A 158 37.28 13.58 3.35
N PRO A 159 36.44 14.05 2.41
CA PRO A 159 36.81 15.15 1.54
C PRO A 159 36.86 16.47 2.33
N GLU A 160 37.85 17.30 2.00
CA GLU A 160 37.99 18.64 2.58
C GLU A 160 37.07 19.62 1.82
N SER A 161 35.99 20.07 2.46
CA SER A 161 35.08 21.04 1.86
C SER A 161 34.35 21.86 2.92
N SER A 162 34.22 23.16 2.68
CA SER A 162 33.38 24.05 3.49
C SER A 162 31.89 23.70 3.42
N TYR A 163 31.46 22.98 2.37
CA TYR A 163 30.08 22.54 2.18
C TYR A 163 29.78 21.23 2.89
N LEU A 164 30.79 20.51 3.41
CA LEU A 164 30.62 19.32 4.21
C LEU A 164 30.67 19.68 5.71
N PRO A 165 29.56 19.52 6.47
CA PRO A 165 29.54 19.91 7.87
C PRO A 165 30.61 19.19 8.70
N ALA A 166 31.31 19.90 9.58
CA ALA A 166 32.36 19.32 10.43
C ALA A 166 31.87 18.13 11.27
N ALA A 167 30.60 18.15 11.68
CA ALA A 167 29.96 17.07 12.46
C ALA A 167 29.51 15.86 11.62
N PHE A 168 29.53 15.95 10.28
CA PHE A 168 29.21 14.82 9.42
C PHE A 168 30.22 13.70 9.66
N LYS A 169 29.79 12.44 9.76
CA LYS A 169 30.69 11.30 9.91
C LYS A 169 30.84 10.61 8.56
N TYR A 170 32.07 10.47 8.05
CA TYR A 170 32.33 9.83 6.76
C TYR A 170 32.67 8.35 6.96
N ASP A 171 31.63 7.54 7.03
CA ASP A 171 31.68 6.08 7.18
C ASP A 171 31.12 5.43 5.91
N PRO A 172 31.91 5.31 4.83
CA PRO A 172 31.45 4.72 3.57
C PRO A 172 31.05 3.26 3.77
N VAL A 173 29.84 2.89 3.35
CA VAL A 173 29.31 1.51 3.44
C VAL A 173 28.99 0.90 2.09
N ASN A 174 28.60 1.71 1.11
CA ASN A 174 28.65 1.30 -0.29
C ASN A 174 28.94 2.49 -1.20
N LEU A 175 29.18 2.22 -2.48
CA LEU A 175 29.44 3.21 -3.50
C LEU A 175 29.05 2.71 -4.88
N ILE A 176 28.79 3.66 -5.77
CA ILE A 176 28.63 3.44 -7.21
C ILE A 176 29.41 4.51 -7.97
N VAL A 177 29.78 4.21 -9.21
CA VAL A 177 30.49 5.16 -10.08
C VAL A 177 29.71 5.32 -11.38
N ASP A 178 29.47 6.57 -11.79
CA ASP A 178 28.81 6.84 -13.08
C ASP A 178 29.78 6.72 -14.26
N LYS A 179 29.23 6.76 -15.49
CA LYS A 179 30.02 6.69 -16.73
C LYS A 179 31.05 7.82 -16.91
N ARG A 180 30.98 8.88 -16.12
CA ARG A 180 31.90 10.04 -16.15
C ARG A 180 32.96 9.95 -15.06
N GLY A 181 32.91 8.93 -14.19
CA GLY A 181 33.82 8.73 -13.08
C GLY A 181 33.40 9.44 -11.78
N PHE A 182 32.21 10.06 -11.71
CA PHE A 182 31.72 10.60 -10.45
C PHE A 182 31.36 9.46 -9.50
N ILE A 183 31.82 9.58 -8.26
CA ILE A 183 31.66 8.56 -7.23
C ILE A 183 30.52 9.00 -6.31
N TYR A 184 29.53 8.14 -6.14
CA TYR A 184 28.42 8.35 -5.21
C TYR A 184 28.56 7.39 -4.04
N VAL A 185 28.82 7.92 -2.86
CA VAL A 185 29.16 7.14 -1.67
C VAL A 185 27.97 7.14 -0.70
N THR A 186 27.47 5.95 -0.41
CA THR A 186 26.50 5.71 0.67
C THR A 186 27.25 5.70 2.00
N THR A 187 26.83 6.54 2.93
CA THR A 187 27.48 6.71 4.24
C THR A 187 26.56 6.24 5.36
N LEU A 188 27.09 5.48 6.33
CA LEU A 188 26.31 4.90 7.42
C LEU A 188 25.61 5.98 8.25
N GLY A 189 24.28 5.92 8.32
CA GLY A 189 23.46 6.85 9.11
C GLY A 189 23.39 8.27 8.53
N ALA A 190 23.89 8.50 7.31
CA ALA A 190 23.77 9.79 6.64
C ALA A 190 22.34 9.98 6.11
N TYR A 191 21.75 11.13 6.44
CA TYR A 191 20.39 11.50 6.05
C TYR A 191 20.36 12.59 4.97
N GLN A 192 21.51 13.20 4.67
CA GLN A 192 21.66 14.25 3.67
C GLN A 192 21.61 13.72 2.22
N GLY A 193 21.69 12.40 2.01
CA GLY A 193 21.79 11.77 0.69
C GLY A 193 23.15 11.08 0.49
N LEU A 194 23.40 10.64 -0.74
CA LEU A 194 24.70 10.10 -1.15
C LEU A 194 25.75 11.22 -1.20
N VAL A 195 26.97 10.94 -0.76
CA VAL A 195 28.09 11.87 -0.91
C VAL A 195 28.59 11.78 -2.34
N GLN A 196 28.47 12.86 -3.12
CA GLN A 196 28.95 12.90 -4.50
C GLN A 196 30.37 13.49 -4.56
N LEU A 197 31.30 12.72 -5.12
CA LEU A 197 32.69 13.10 -5.36
C LEU A 197 32.99 13.17 -6.85
N ASP A 198 33.89 14.06 -7.26
CA ASP A 198 34.50 14.02 -8.59
C ASP A 198 35.51 12.85 -8.72
N PRO A 199 36.00 12.51 -9.93
CA PRO A 199 36.99 11.47 -10.13
C PRO A 199 38.29 11.68 -9.33
N GLU A 200 38.59 12.93 -8.97
CA GLU A 200 39.73 13.33 -8.16
C GLU A 200 39.49 13.17 -6.65
N GLY A 201 38.24 12.96 -6.20
CA GLY A 201 37.86 12.77 -4.81
C GLY A 201 37.39 14.03 -4.07
N ASN A 202 37.22 15.15 -4.76
CA ASN A 202 36.71 16.38 -4.17
C ASN A 202 35.19 16.31 -3.99
N PHE A 203 34.70 16.86 -2.88
CA PHE A 203 33.26 16.91 -2.59
C PHE A 203 32.53 17.90 -3.50
N ILE A 204 31.46 17.44 -4.13
CA ILE A 204 30.58 18.26 -4.97
C ILE A 204 29.33 18.65 -4.19
N SER A 205 28.53 17.65 -3.79
CA SER A 205 27.26 17.88 -3.13
C SER A 205 26.72 16.58 -2.49
N PHE A 206 25.60 16.70 -1.78
CA PHE A 206 24.78 15.54 -1.46
C PHE A 206 23.76 15.27 -2.56
N PHE A 207 23.64 14.01 -2.96
CA PHE A 207 22.81 13.56 -4.07
C PHE A 207 21.63 12.71 -3.58
N GLY A 208 20.43 12.96 -4.12
CA GLY A 208 19.23 12.16 -3.82
C GLY A 208 18.73 12.17 -2.37
N PRO A 209 18.69 13.32 -1.65
CA PRO A 209 18.26 13.35 -0.25
C PRO A 209 16.83 12.79 -0.03
N ASN A 210 16.62 12.18 1.14
CA ASN A 210 15.29 11.85 1.63
C ASN A 210 14.59 13.09 2.17
N LYS A 211 13.33 13.29 1.75
CA LYS A 211 12.53 14.45 2.18
C LYS A 211 11.66 14.05 3.36
N VAL A 212 11.62 14.90 4.39
CA VAL A 212 10.65 14.76 5.48
C VAL A 212 9.33 15.39 5.03
N ALA A 213 8.27 14.58 4.95
CA ALA A 213 6.94 15.10 4.65
C ALA A 213 6.45 16.00 5.79
N PHE A 214 5.97 17.20 5.45
CA PHE A 214 5.44 18.14 6.44
C PHE A 214 3.93 17.91 6.61
N SER A 215 3.48 17.59 7.82
CA SER A 215 2.06 17.41 8.12
C SER A 215 1.38 18.74 8.45
N LEU A 216 0.07 18.86 8.17
CA LEU A 216 -0.76 19.95 8.70
C LEU A 216 -0.77 19.96 10.24
N PHE A 217 -0.59 18.79 10.86
CA PHE A 217 -0.41 18.70 12.31
C PHE A 217 0.95 19.25 12.76
N ASP A 218 1.99 19.15 11.93
CA ASP A 218 3.28 19.82 12.20
C ASP A 218 3.14 21.35 12.05
N ALA A 219 2.29 21.82 11.13
CA ALA A 219 1.90 23.22 11.02
C ALA A 219 1.16 23.70 12.28
N PHE A 220 0.23 22.90 12.79
CA PHE A 220 -0.50 23.19 14.02
C PHE A 220 0.42 23.21 15.25
N LYS A 221 1.34 22.25 15.37
CA LYS A 221 2.33 22.22 16.46
C LYS A 221 3.21 23.46 16.48
N ARG A 222 3.58 24.01 15.32
CA ARG A 222 4.33 25.30 15.23
C ARG A 222 3.61 26.47 15.90
N PHE A 223 2.27 26.45 15.98
CA PHE A 223 1.52 27.51 16.64
C PHE A 223 1.69 27.51 18.16
N PHE A 224 1.88 26.33 18.76
CA PHE A 224 1.97 26.16 20.22
C PHE A 224 3.40 25.85 20.72
N TYR A 225 4.32 25.42 19.85
CA TYR A 225 5.66 25.01 20.24
C TYR A 225 6.59 26.22 20.42
N THR A 226 7.37 26.21 21.50
CA THR A 226 8.50 27.14 21.63
C THR A 226 9.57 26.81 20.60
N ARG A 227 10.44 27.79 20.27
CA ARG A 227 11.55 27.58 19.32
C ARG A 227 12.44 26.38 19.69
N GLU A 228 12.63 26.15 20.99
CA GLU A 228 13.43 25.04 21.52
C GLU A 228 12.74 23.68 21.38
N MET A 229 11.43 23.59 21.65
CA MET A 229 10.64 22.38 21.42
C MET A 229 10.61 22.02 19.93
N TYR A 230 10.48 23.03 19.08
CA TYR A 230 10.48 22.86 17.63
C TYR A 230 11.83 22.37 17.11
N GLN A 231 12.95 22.90 17.60
CA GLN A 231 14.29 22.43 17.21
C GLN A 231 14.58 20.98 17.66
N ARG A 232 14.01 20.54 18.78
CA ARG A 232 14.11 19.12 19.20
C ARG A 232 13.32 18.20 18.28
N GLU A 233 12.17 18.64 17.76
CA GLU A 233 11.38 17.86 16.81
C GLU A 233 11.94 17.88 15.37
N LEU A 234 12.60 18.97 14.96
CA LEU A 234 13.36 19.05 13.71
C LEU A 234 14.52 18.03 13.64
N LYS A 235 14.92 17.43 14.77
CA LYS A 235 15.84 16.28 14.79
C LYS A 235 15.19 14.96 14.35
N LYS A 236 13.95 14.95 13.84
CA LYS A 236 13.44 13.85 13.01
C LYS A 236 14.27 13.79 11.72
N LEU A 237 15.40 13.13 11.81
CA LEU A 237 16.27 12.88 10.66
C LEU A 237 15.49 12.00 9.68
N PRO A 238 15.51 12.31 8.37
CA PRO A 238 14.95 11.40 7.39
C PRO A 238 15.70 10.06 7.42
N GLY A 239 15.05 8.99 6.96
CA GLY A 239 15.67 7.66 6.90
C GLY A 239 17.00 7.68 6.16
N ALA A 240 17.97 6.91 6.65
CA ALA A 240 19.29 6.82 6.05
C ALA A 240 19.26 5.89 4.83
N ILE A 241 19.93 6.31 3.75
CA ILE A 241 20.11 5.47 2.57
C ILE A 241 20.99 4.29 2.99
N ALA A 242 20.50 3.08 2.77
CA ALA A 242 21.19 1.85 3.11
C ALA A 242 22.10 1.38 1.99
N ASN A 243 21.60 1.46 0.75
CA ASN A 243 22.38 1.10 -0.41
C ASN A 243 21.96 1.83 -1.70
N SER A 244 22.80 1.76 -2.72
CA SER A 244 22.58 2.34 -4.04
C SER A 244 23.14 1.45 -5.15
N THR A 245 22.46 1.44 -6.31
CA THR A 245 22.92 0.79 -7.54
C THR A 245 22.74 1.73 -8.74
N ILE A 246 23.37 1.43 -9.88
CA ILE A 246 23.24 2.21 -11.12
C ILE A 246 22.89 1.29 -12.29
N ASP A 247 21.95 1.70 -13.13
CA ASP A 247 21.59 0.94 -14.33
C ASP A 247 22.45 1.32 -15.55
N ASN A 248 22.32 0.54 -16.62
CA ASN A 248 23.01 0.77 -17.89
C ASN A 248 22.65 2.13 -18.55
N ASN A 249 21.53 2.74 -18.17
CA ASN A 249 21.09 4.04 -18.66
C ASN A 249 21.64 5.21 -17.80
N GLY A 250 22.30 4.91 -16.68
CA GLY A 250 22.86 5.89 -15.76
C GLY A 250 21.86 6.43 -14.74
N PHE A 251 20.70 5.79 -14.56
CA PHE A 251 19.83 6.10 -13.43
C PHE A 251 20.39 5.46 -12.17
N ILE A 252 20.38 6.23 -11.08
CA ILE A 252 20.86 5.80 -9.77
C ILE A 252 19.66 5.39 -8.94
N TYR A 253 19.67 4.18 -8.40
CA TYR A 253 18.62 3.68 -7.53
C TYR A 253 19.12 3.66 -6.10
N THR A 254 18.26 4.01 -5.15
CA THR A 254 18.60 4.00 -3.73
C THR A 254 17.56 3.26 -2.93
N VAL A 255 17.99 2.48 -1.94
CA VAL A 255 17.13 1.90 -0.91
C VAL A 255 17.39 2.56 0.43
N THR A 256 16.32 2.86 1.15
CA THR A 256 16.37 3.55 2.44
C THR A 256 15.76 2.69 3.53
N LYS A 257 16.41 2.68 4.70
CA LYS A 257 15.92 2.02 5.91
C LYS A 257 15.08 2.96 6.77
N GLU A 258 14.29 2.37 7.67
CA GLU A 258 13.55 3.09 8.72
C GLU A 258 12.48 4.07 8.21
N ILE A 259 12.03 3.92 6.95
CA ILE A 259 10.92 4.69 6.38
C ILE A 259 9.85 3.76 5.80
N GLN A 260 8.61 4.23 5.77
CA GLN A 260 7.44 3.48 5.30
C GLN A 260 7.01 3.81 3.87
N THR A 261 7.55 4.91 3.34
CA THR A 261 7.13 5.50 2.07
C THR A 261 8.36 5.96 1.30
N ASP A 262 8.38 5.80 -0.02
CA ASP A 262 9.53 6.16 -0.88
C ASP A 262 10.83 5.45 -0.46
N GLN A 263 10.75 4.20 0.02
CA GLN A 263 11.92 3.40 0.41
C GLN A 263 12.87 3.16 -0.78
N VAL A 264 12.33 3.03 -1.99
CA VAL A 264 13.08 2.93 -3.25
C VAL A 264 12.90 4.23 -4.03
N LYS A 265 13.99 4.73 -4.63
CA LYS A 265 13.96 5.86 -5.57
C LYS A 265 14.73 5.53 -6.83
N LYS A 266 14.30 6.10 -7.95
CA LYS A 266 15.02 6.09 -9.24
C LYS A 266 15.43 7.51 -9.57
N LEU A 267 16.68 7.85 -9.30
CA LEU A 267 17.20 9.20 -9.42
C LEU A 267 17.76 9.42 -10.83
N ASN A 268 17.35 10.53 -11.45
CA ASN A 268 18.03 11.04 -12.63
C ASN A 268 19.34 11.77 -12.25
N ILE A 269 20.07 12.27 -13.25
CA ILE A 269 21.35 13.00 -13.06
C ILE A 269 21.22 14.24 -12.16
N ALA A 270 20.00 14.79 -11.99
CA ALA A 270 19.74 15.91 -11.10
C ALA A 270 19.40 15.48 -9.65
N GLY A 271 19.43 14.18 -9.34
CA GLY A 271 19.04 13.65 -8.03
C GLY A 271 17.54 13.69 -7.77
N LEU A 272 16.72 13.80 -8.82
CA LEU A 272 15.27 13.85 -8.74
C LEU A 272 14.68 12.46 -8.98
N ASP A 273 13.83 12.02 -8.04
CA ASP A 273 13.12 10.75 -8.14
C ASP A 273 12.14 10.73 -9.32
N GLN A 274 12.32 9.74 -10.18
CA GLN A 274 11.55 9.44 -11.38
C GLN A 274 10.54 8.32 -11.16
N LEU A 275 10.62 7.58 -10.05
CA LEU A 275 9.54 6.67 -9.69
C LEU A 275 8.34 7.55 -9.39
N LYS A 276 7.42 7.69 -10.34
CA LYS A 276 6.17 8.42 -10.10
C LYS A 276 5.17 7.59 -9.30
N GLY A 277 5.47 6.31 -9.11
CA GLY A 277 4.57 5.34 -8.51
C GLY A 277 3.37 5.11 -9.41
N LYS A 278 3.28 3.89 -9.94
CA LYS A 278 2.09 3.27 -10.55
C LYS A 278 1.69 3.85 -11.93
N GLY A 279 1.73 2.99 -12.96
CA GLY A 279 1.66 3.33 -14.39
C GLY A 279 0.33 3.91 -14.91
N GLU A 280 0.19 3.98 -16.24
CA GLU A 280 -0.85 4.68 -17.05
C GLU A 280 -2.33 4.55 -16.59
N PHE A 281 -2.66 3.59 -15.71
CA PHE A 281 -4.04 3.27 -15.28
C PHE A 281 -4.22 3.12 -13.77
N ALA A 282 -3.21 3.44 -12.96
CA ALA A 282 -3.34 3.33 -11.52
C ALA A 282 -4.18 4.49 -10.95
N ALA A 283 -5.25 4.16 -10.22
CA ALA A 283 -5.92 5.15 -9.40
C ALA A 283 -4.94 5.67 -8.35
N GLN A 284 -4.96 6.98 -8.11
CA GLN A 284 -4.15 7.71 -7.14
C GLN A 284 -4.13 7.00 -5.78
N GLN A 285 -3.17 6.11 -5.57
CA GLN A 285 -2.83 5.62 -4.24
C GLN A 285 -1.88 6.66 -3.64
N PRO A 286 -2.24 7.29 -2.50
CA PRO A 286 -1.50 8.42 -1.97
C PRO A 286 -0.11 8.08 -1.43
N VAL A 287 0.27 6.79 -1.37
CA VAL A 287 1.51 6.33 -0.74
C VAL A 287 2.24 5.30 -1.60
N ARG A 288 3.51 5.57 -1.93
CA ARG A 288 4.45 4.61 -2.55
C ARG A 288 5.16 3.85 -1.44
N SER A 289 4.95 2.54 -1.35
CA SER A 289 5.61 1.68 -0.37
C SER A 289 6.25 0.50 -1.10
N TYR A 290 7.47 0.15 -0.68
CA TYR A 290 8.26 -0.96 -1.23
C TYR A 290 8.71 -1.89 -0.10
N GLY A 291 8.93 -3.16 -0.41
CA GLY A 291 9.18 -4.20 0.57
C GLY A 291 7.89 -4.89 0.97
N GLU A 292 7.56 -5.99 0.29
CA GLU A 292 6.36 -6.76 0.60
C GLU A 292 6.58 -7.70 1.78
N PHE A 293 5.48 -8.06 2.46
CA PHE A 293 5.49 -8.99 3.59
C PHE A 293 4.18 -9.78 3.68
N PHE A 294 4.24 -10.96 4.30
CA PHE A 294 3.14 -11.92 4.35
C PHE A 294 2.04 -11.61 5.39
N HIS A 295 2.30 -10.78 6.42
CA HIS A 295 1.41 -10.63 7.58
C HIS A 295 0.88 -9.21 7.79
N TYR A 296 -0.41 -9.00 7.51
CA TYR A 296 -1.11 -7.72 7.76
C TYR A 296 -1.24 -7.32 9.24
N PHE A 297 -1.08 -8.25 10.18
CA PHE A 297 -1.43 -8.04 11.59
C PHE A 297 -0.29 -7.47 12.46
N GLN A 298 0.96 -7.40 11.98
CA GLN A 298 2.05 -6.76 12.72
C GLN A 298 2.15 -5.27 12.38
N ARG A 299 1.15 -4.51 12.84
CA ARG A 299 1.17 -3.04 12.78
C ARG A 299 2.36 -2.51 13.61
N GLY A 300 3.45 -2.11 12.96
CA GLY A 300 4.53 -1.35 13.61
C GLY A 300 5.94 -1.61 13.08
N ILE A 301 6.18 -2.71 12.35
CA ILE A 301 7.52 -3.03 11.82
C ILE A 301 7.52 -2.74 10.32
N SER A 302 8.19 -1.66 9.92
CA SER A 302 8.39 -1.29 8.53
C SER A 302 9.44 -2.21 7.88
N PRO A 303 9.28 -2.58 6.60
CA PRO A 303 10.34 -3.22 5.82
C PRO A 303 11.64 -2.43 5.91
N GLN A 304 12.75 -3.14 6.08
CA GLN A 304 14.11 -2.61 6.12
C GLN A 304 14.87 -3.11 4.89
N LEU A 305 14.73 -2.34 3.81
CA LEU A 305 15.39 -2.63 2.54
C LEU A 305 16.90 -2.51 2.70
N ASN A 306 17.60 -3.61 2.47
CA ASN A 306 19.05 -3.69 2.62
C ASN A 306 19.77 -3.33 1.34
N ASP A 307 19.33 -3.90 0.22
CA ASP A 307 20.02 -3.79 -1.07
C ASP A 307 19.04 -3.86 -2.24
N ILE A 308 19.51 -3.44 -3.41
CA ILE A 308 18.76 -3.36 -4.66
C ILE A 308 19.67 -3.69 -5.85
N THR A 309 19.15 -4.51 -6.76
CA THR A 309 19.74 -4.71 -8.10
C THR A 309 18.71 -4.41 -9.17
N VAL A 310 19.17 -4.03 -10.36
CA VAL A 310 18.33 -3.69 -11.51
C VAL A 310 18.82 -4.49 -12.71
N ASP A 311 17.91 -5.21 -13.36
CA ASP A 311 18.24 -5.98 -14.56
C ASP A 311 18.28 -5.11 -15.83
N SER A 312 18.59 -5.72 -16.97
CA SER A 312 18.65 -5.03 -18.27
C SER A 312 17.31 -4.41 -18.71
N ASP A 313 16.20 -4.97 -18.24
CA ASP A 313 14.84 -4.52 -18.58
C ASP A 313 14.36 -3.41 -17.63
N GLY A 314 15.16 -3.10 -16.61
CA GLY A 314 14.86 -2.09 -15.61
C GLY A 314 13.99 -2.60 -14.47
N ASN A 315 13.78 -3.92 -14.34
CA ASN A 315 13.10 -4.47 -13.17
C ASN A 315 14.01 -4.37 -11.96
N MET A 316 13.47 -3.82 -10.88
CA MET A 316 14.16 -3.60 -9.62
C MET A 316 13.89 -4.77 -8.69
N THR A 317 14.94 -5.45 -8.23
CA THR A 317 14.83 -6.50 -7.20
C THR A 317 15.42 -5.98 -5.91
N VAL A 318 14.63 -5.98 -4.84
CA VAL A 318 15.03 -5.48 -3.52
C VAL A 318 14.96 -6.59 -2.48
N ILE A 319 15.89 -6.54 -1.53
CA ILE A 319 15.93 -7.48 -0.41
C ILE A 319 15.57 -6.80 0.90
N ASP A 320 14.73 -7.45 1.69
CA ASP A 320 14.35 -7.04 3.03
C ASP A 320 15.07 -7.89 4.09
N SER A 321 15.62 -7.22 5.09
CA SER A 321 16.43 -7.86 6.14
C SER A 321 15.68 -8.29 7.39
N VAL A 322 14.46 -7.81 7.58
CA VAL A 322 13.63 -8.15 8.74
C VAL A 322 12.79 -9.38 8.46
N TRP A 323 12.21 -9.43 7.27
CA TRP A 323 11.32 -10.47 6.79
C TRP A 323 12.03 -11.51 5.93
N ASN A 324 13.28 -11.25 5.51
CA ASN A 324 14.05 -12.10 4.60
C ASN A 324 13.29 -12.36 3.28
N ILE A 325 12.61 -11.33 2.80
CA ILE A 325 11.80 -11.36 1.57
C ILE A 325 12.54 -10.65 0.45
N ILE A 326 12.45 -11.23 -0.73
CA ILE A 326 12.92 -10.63 -1.98
C ILE A 326 11.68 -10.18 -2.74
N SER A 327 11.63 -8.90 -3.11
CA SER A 327 10.52 -8.30 -3.86
C SER A 327 11.03 -7.76 -5.18
N GLN A 328 10.31 -8.01 -6.28
CA GLN A 328 10.66 -7.51 -7.59
C GLN A 328 9.57 -6.58 -8.13
N TYR A 329 10.00 -5.46 -8.70
CA TYR A 329 9.16 -4.41 -9.23
C TYR A 329 9.58 -4.10 -10.68
N ASP A 330 8.65 -3.67 -11.52
CA ASP A 330 8.97 -3.18 -12.87
C ASP A 330 9.68 -1.82 -12.84
N LEU A 331 10.11 -1.33 -14.00
CA LEU A 331 10.80 -0.04 -14.17
C LEU A 331 10.01 1.19 -13.66
N ASN A 332 8.70 1.05 -13.47
CA ASN A 332 7.79 2.10 -12.99
C ASN A 332 7.45 1.93 -11.49
N GLY A 333 7.99 0.90 -10.84
CA GLY A 333 7.76 0.59 -9.44
C GLY A 333 6.45 -0.16 -9.17
N ASN A 334 5.84 -0.81 -10.17
CA ASN A 334 4.74 -1.75 -9.95
C ASN A 334 5.30 -3.08 -9.49
N LEU A 335 4.71 -3.68 -8.46
CA LEU A 335 5.09 -5.02 -8.01
C LEU A 335 4.90 -6.02 -9.17
N LEU A 336 5.85 -6.93 -9.35
CA LEU A 336 5.70 -8.09 -10.22
C LEU A 336 5.37 -9.33 -9.39
N PHE A 337 6.18 -9.57 -8.36
CA PHE A 337 6.01 -10.65 -7.39
C PHE A 337 7.05 -10.51 -6.27
N PHE A 338 6.86 -11.26 -5.19
CA PHE A 338 7.81 -11.36 -4.09
C PHE A 338 7.81 -12.78 -3.51
N TRP A 339 8.91 -13.17 -2.87
CA TRP A 339 9.05 -14.50 -2.29
C TRP A 339 9.98 -14.45 -1.08
N GLY A 340 9.83 -15.45 -0.21
CA GLY A 340 10.66 -15.62 0.97
C GLY A 340 10.52 -17.06 1.46
N GLY A 341 11.60 -17.60 2.01
CA GLY A 341 11.59 -18.95 2.60
C GLY A 341 11.24 -18.90 4.09
N ASP A 342 10.69 -19.99 4.60
CA ASP A 342 10.52 -20.16 6.05
C ASP A 342 11.90 -20.39 6.71
N VAL A 343 12.32 -19.44 7.54
CA VAL A 343 13.64 -19.39 8.19
C VAL A 343 13.70 -20.29 9.43
N ILE A 344 12.60 -20.95 9.81
CA ILE A 344 12.51 -21.74 11.05
C ILE A 344 13.41 -22.99 11.02
N THR A 345 13.87 -23.48 9.86
CA THR A 345 14.76 -24.64 9.81
C THR A 345 16.23 -24.27 10.04
N ALA A 346 16.89 -24.95 10.98
CA ALA A 346 18.31 -24.74 11.32
C ALA A 346 19.31 -25.10 10.19
N THR A 347 18.87 -25.78 9.13
CA THR A 347 19.70 -26.19 7.99
C THR A 347 19.53 -25.26 6.80
N SER A 348 20.65 -24.82 6.21
CA SER A 348 20.67 -24.07 4.95
C SER A 348 20.14 -24.95 3.81
N LYS A 349 19.05 -24.54 3.18
CA LYS A 349 18.50 -25.19 1.98
C LYS A 349 18.83 -24.34 0.74
N THR A 350 19.08 -24.99 -0.39
CA THR A 350 19.26 -24.30 -1.68
C THR A 350 18.05 -23.43 -1.98
N GLY A 351 18.27 -22.15 -2.24
CA GLY A 351 17.21 -21.17 -2.53
C GLY A 351 16.56 -20.51 -1.32
N VAL A 352 16.92 -20.87 -0.09
CA VAL A 352 16.47 -20.15 1.12
C VAL A 352 17.61 -19.28 1.64
N VAL A 353 17.31 -18.01 1.87
CA VAL A 353 18.24 -17.03 2.43
C VAL A 353 17.84 -16.73 3.87
N LYS A 354 18.80 -16.80 4.78
CA LYS A 354 18.56 -16.56 6.22
C LYS A 354 18.73 -15.11 6.60
N THR A 355 19.73 -14.44 6.03
CA THR A 355 19.98 -13.01 6.26
C THR A 355 20.59 -12.41 4.99
N PRO A 356 19.78 -11.89 4.06
CA PRO A 356 20.26 -11.34 2.81
C PRO A 356 21.03 -10.05 3.08
N ALA A 357 22.33 -10.04 2.77
CA ALA A 357 23.19 -8.86 2.88
C ALA A 357 23.19 -8.03 1.61
N ALA A 358 23.35 -8.68 0.47
CA ALA A 358 23.42 -8.04 -0.84
C ALA A 358 22.84 -8.94 -1.94
N ILE A 359 22.52 -8.34 -3.08
CA ILE A 359 21.94 -9.00 -4.25
C ILE A 359 22.55 -8.45 -5.53
N ALA A 360 22.90 -9.32 -6.47
CA ALA A 360 23.34 -8.93 -7.81
C ALA A 360 22.68 -9.79 -8.88
N GLY A 361 22.33 -9.20 -10.02
CA GLY A 361 21.92 -9.92 -11.23
C GLY A 361 23.11 -10.13 -12.18
N ASN A 362 23.08 -11.21 -12.95
CA ASN A 362 24.02 -11.44 -14.05
C ASN A 362 23.34 -11.26 -15.43
N SER A 363 24.12 -11.32 -16.51
CA SER A 363 23.62 -11.17 -17.88
C SER A 363 22.62 -12.27 -18.31
N LYS A 364 22.61 -13.40 -17.61
CA LYS A 364 21.71 -14.56 -17.85
C LYS A 364 20.36 -14.42 -17.13
N GLY A 365 20.14 -13.35 -16.38
CA GLY A 365 18.92 -13.14 -15.58
C GLY A 365 18.89 -13.97 -14.29
N GLU A 366 20.03 -14.49 -13.83
CA GLU A 366 20.15 -15.15 -12.54
C GLU A 366 20.42 -14.12 -11.45
N LEU A 367 19.82 -14.34 -10.27
CA LEU A 367 20.01 -13.53 -9.09
C LEU A 367 20.94 -14.25 -8.11
N LEU A 368 22.01 -13.56 -7.72
CA LEU A 368 22.98 -13.99 -6.73
C LEU A 368 22.66 -13.26 -5.42
N VAL A 369 22.18 -14.01 -4.42
CA VAL A 369 21.80 -13.45 -3.12
C VAL A 369 22.84 -13.87 -2.08
N LEU A 370 23.53 -12.88 -1.53
CA LEU A 370 24.58 -13.08 -0.54
C LEU A 370 24.00 -13.24 0.87
N ASP A 371 24.25 -14.37 1.51
CA ASP A 371 23.84 -14.64 2.89
C ASP A 371 24.98 -14.36 3.87
N ASN A 372 24.79 -13.38 4.75
CA ASN A 372 25.81 -12.96 5.71
C ASN A 372 26.05 -13.99 6.83
N VAL A 373 25.03 -14.76 7.19
CA VAL A 373 25.10 -15.69 8.33
C VAL A 373 25.58 -17.06 7.87
N ASN A 374 25.08 -17.53 6.72
CA ASN A 374 25.50 -18.80 6.14
C ASN A 374 26.82 -18.70 5.35
N ASN A 375 27.35 -17.48 5.14
CA ASN A 375 28.61 -17.22 4.42
C ASN A 375 28.65 -17.87 3.03
N LEU A 376 27.55 -17.79 2.29
CA LEU A 376 27.39 -18.38 0.97
C LEU A 376 26.53 -17.49 0.08
N ILE A 377 26.52 -17.79 -1.21
CA ILE A 377 25.70 -17.12 -2.21
C ILE A 377 24.68 -18.11 -2.74
N GLN A 378 23.40 -17.75 -2.68
CA GLN A 378 22.32 -18.49 -3.30
C GLN A 378 22.14 -18.02 -4.74
N VAL A 379 22.13 -18.94 -5.70
CA VAL A 379 21.88 -18.62 -7.12
C VAL A 379 20.45 -19.02 -7.45
N LEU A 380 19.67 -18.04 -7.91
CA LEU A 380 18.28 -18.19 -8.32
C LEU A 380 18.17 -17.89 -9.82
N ARG A 381 17.52 -18.78 -10.57
CA ARG A 381 17.26 -18.57 -12.01
C ARG A 381 15.77 -18.30 -12.24
N LEU A 382 15.44 -17.47 -13.21
CA LEU A 382 14.08 -17.31 -13.69
C LEU A 382 13.46 -18.66 -14.07
N SER A 383 12.25 -18.91 -13.60
CA SER A 383 11.43 -20.02 -14.10
C SER A 383 10.85 -19.68 -15.47
N GLU A 384 10.27 -20.67 -16.14
CA GLU A 384 9.49 -20.44 -17.37
C GLU A 384 8.38 -19.40 -17.15
N PHE A 385 7.68 -19.48 -16.02
CA PHE A 385 6.66 -18.51 -15.64
C PHE A 385 7.26 -17.10 -15.44
N GLY A 386 8.39 -17.00 -14.72
CA GLY A 386 9.07 -15.74 -14.48
C GLY A 386 9.53 -15.06 -15.78
N HIS A 387 10.10 -15.85 -16.71
CA HIS A 387 10.52 -15.37 -18.02
C HIS A 387 9.34 -14.82 -18.83
N LEU A 388 8.21 -15.53 -18.88
CA LEU A 388 7.00 -15.06 -19.56
C LEU A 388 6.48 -13.74 -18.96
N VAL A 389 6.51 -13.59 -17.63
CA VAL A 389 6.12 -12.34 -16.97
C VAL A 389 7.05 -11.19 -17.33
N HIS A 390 8.37 -11.43 -17.31
CA HIS A 390 9.38 -10.41 -17.68
C HIS A 390 9.19 -9.95 -19.12
N GLU A 391 9.13 -10.87 -20.07
CA GLU A 391 8.98 -10.57 -21.50
C GLU A 391 7.64 -9.87 -21.80
N ALA A 392 6.53 -10.37 -21.24
CA ALA A 392 5.22 -9.75 -21.41
C ALA A 392 5.18 -8.33 -20.83
N ASN A 393 5.80 -8.12 -19.66
CA ASN A 393 5.90 -6.82 -19.03
C ASN A 393 6.76 -5.87 -19.87
N GLN A 394 7.96 -6.26 -20.27
CA GLN A 394 8.88 -5.47 -21.09
C GLN A 394 8.16 -4.95 -22.35
N LEU A 395 7.56 -5.85 -23.14
CA LEU A 395 6.81 -5.48 -24.34
C LEU A 395 5.65 -4.52 -24.05
N THR A 396 4.99 -4.69 -22.90
CA THR A 396 3.89 -3.79 -22.48
C THR A 396 4.41 -2.39 -22.12
N GLN A 397 5.58 -2.30 -21.47
CA GLN A 397 6.19 -1.01 -21.14
C GLN A 397 6.73 -0.29 -22.38
N GLU A 398 7.20 -1.03 -23.38
CA GLU A 398 7.58 -0.51 -24.70
C GLU A 398 6.39 -0.07 -25.56
N GLY A 399 5.16 -0.33 -25.11
CA GLY A 399 3.93 -0.04 -25.85
C GLY A 399 3.61 -1.04 -26.97
N ARG A 400 4.29 -2.19 -27.02
CA ARG A 400 4.11 -3.26 -28.02
C ARG A 400 2.99 -4.24 -27.59
N TYR A 401 1.79 -3.70 -27.39
CA TYR A 401 0.67 -4.43 -26.79
C TYR A 401 0.18 -5.63 -27.61
N GLU A 402 0.29 -5.59 -28.94
CA GLU A 402 -0.10 -6.73 -29.79
C GLU A 402 0.79 -7.95 -29.57
N GLN A 403 2.06 -7.72 -29.23
CA GLN A 403 3.04 -8.79 -28.99
C GLN A 403 3.00 -9.26 -27.55
N SER A 404 2.64 -8.39 -26.60
CA SER A 404 2.50 -8.78 -25.20
C SER A 404 1.20 -9.53 -24.89
N GLU A 405 0.10 -9.32 -25.65
CA GLU A 405 -1.18 -9.98 -25.38
C GLU A 405 -1.12 -11.53 -25.38
N PRO A 406 -0.47 -12.21 -26.36
CA PRO A 406 -0.32 -13.66 -26.33
C PRO A 406 0.44 -14.15 -25.10
N LEU A 407 1.52 -13.45 -24.72
CA LEU A 407 2.32 -13.81 -23.54
C LEU A 407 1.52 -13.63 -22.25
N TRP A 408 0.79 -12.51 -22.11
CA TRP A 408 -0.09 -12.30 -20.96
C TRP A 408 -1.24 -13.31 -20.91
N SER A 409 -1.74 -13.74 -22.06
CA SER A 409 -2.75 -14.79 -22.15
C SER A 409 -2.20 -16.11 -21.62
N GLU A 410 -0.95 -16.42 -21.94
CA GLU A 410 -0.26 -17.62 -21.44
C GLU A 410 0.04 -17.53 -19.95
N VAL A 411 0.53 -16.39 -19.45
CA VAL A 411 0.72 -16.15 -18.01
C VAL A 411 -0.61 -16.32 -17.26
N HIS A 412 -1.71 -15.78 -17.81
CA HIS A 412 -3.04 -15.93 -17.22
C HIS A 412 -3.54 -17.39 -17.27
N ARG A 413 -3.20 -18.14 -18.32
CA ARG A 413 -3.51 -19.57 -18.43
C ARG A 413 -2.77 -20.38 -17.37
N LEU A 414 -1.50 -20.07 -17.11
CA LEU A 414 -0.68 -20.71 -16.09
C LEU A 414 -1.14 -20.32 -14.67
N ASN A 415 -1.58 -19.08 -14.48
CA ASN A 415 -2.13 -18.60 -13.22
C ASN A 415 -3.27 -17.60 -13.41
N ALA A 416 -4.51 -18.09 -13.29
CA ALA A 416 -5.71 -17.29 -13.47
C ALA A 416 -5.88 -16.19 -12.40
N GLN A 417 -5.25 -16.32 -11.24
CA GLN A 417 -5.35 -15.35 -10.15
C GLN A 417 -4.25 -14.27 -10.23
N TYR A 418 -3.28 -14.42 -11.13
CA TYR A 418 -2.20 -13.45 -11.30
C TYR A 418 -2.70 -12.17 -11.97
N THR A 419 -3.06 -11.20 -11.13
CA THR A 419 -3.67 -9.92 -11.53
C THR A 419 -2.85 -9.11 -12.54
N PRO A 420 -1.49 -9.07 -12.50
CA PRO A 420 -0.72 -8.34 -13.50
C PRO A 420 -0.96 -8.83 -14.93
N ALA A 421 -1.26 -10.12 -15.14
CA ALA A 421 -1.67 -10.61 -16.45
C ALA A 421 -3.02 -10.03 -16.90
N LEU A 422 -4.00 -9.94 -16.00
CA LEU A 422 -5.27 -9.28 -16.30
C LEU A 422 -5.06 -7.80 -16.67
N ILE A 423 -4.15 -7.11 -15.98
CA ILE A 423 -3.80 -5.71 -16.27
C ILE A 423 -3.14 -5.60 -17.65
N GLY A 424 -2.21 -6.49 -17.98
CA GLY A 424 -1.55 -6.55 -19.29
C GLY A 424 -2.56 -6.75 -20.42
N LEU A 425 -3.46 -7.73 -20.28
CA LEU A 425 -4.56 -7.99 -21.21
C LEU A 425 -5.53 -6.81 -21.31
N ALA A 426 -5.86 -6.17 -20.19
CA ALA A 426 -6.74 -5.00 -20.16
C ALA A 426 -6.14 -3.81 -20.92
N LYS A 427 -4.83 -3.55 -20.72
CA LYS A 427 -4.08 -2.53 -21.47
C LYS A 427 -4.09 -2.84 -22.97
N ALA A 428 -3.82 -4.08 -23.36
CA ALA A 428 -3.85 -4.48 -24.76
C ALA A 428 -5.26 -4.30 -25.38
N ALA A 429 -6.31 -4.74 -24.69
CA ALA A 429 -7.70 -4.55 -25.13
C ALA A 429 -8.07 -3.06 -25.25
N TYR A 430 -7.67 -2.24 -24.28
CA TYR A 430 -7.91 -0.79 -24.30
C TYR A 430 -7.26 -0.12 -25.51
N LYS A 431 -6.02 -0.50 -25.83
CA LYS A 431 -5.27 0.05 -26.97
C LYS A 431 -5.80 -0.44 -28.32
N LYS A 432 -6.46 -1.60 -28.35
CA LYS A 432 -7.23 -2.11 -29.49
C LYS A 432 -8.66 -1.52 -29.59
N GLU A 433 -8.99 -0.54 -28.74
CA GLU A 433 -10.32 0.09 -28.67
C GLU A 433 -11.47 -0.87 -28.29
N ASP A 434 -11.14 -2.07 -27.77
CA ASP A 434 -12.10 -2.98 -27.16
C ASP A 434 -12.30 -2.60 -25.69
N TYR A 435 -12.92 -1.44 -25.50
CA TYR A 435 -13.14 -0.83 -24.19
C TYR A 435 -14.07 -1.67 -23.30
N ALA A 436 -14.98 -2.47 -23.87
CA ALA A 436 -15.86 -3.36 -23.10
C ALA A 436 -15.07 -4.51 -22.47
N ARG A 437 -14.17 -5.13 -23.23
CA ARG A 437 -13.25 -6.15 -22.69
C ARG A 437 -12.27 -5.55 -21.70
N ALA A 438 -11.71 -4.37 -22.00
CA ALA A 438 -10.79 -3.67 -21.10
C ALA A 438 -11.46 -3.33 -19.75
N GLU A 439 -12.69 -2.80 -19.78
CA GLU A 439 -13.47 -2.50 -18.58
C GLU A 439 -13.62 -3.74 -17.69
N LYS A 440 -14.04 -4.88 -18.28
CA LYS A 440 -14.21 -6.13 -17.54
C LYS A 440 -12.91 -6.63 -16.92
N LEU A 441 -11.81 -6.59 -17.66
CA LEU A 441 -10.50 -7.05 -17.19
C LEU A 441 -9.95 -6.14 -16.08
N PHE A 442 -10.07 -4.82 -16.21
CA PHE A 442 -9.66 -3.89 -15.15
C PHE A 442 -10.51 -4.03 -13.89
N TYR A 443 -11.81 -4.30 -14.03
CA TYR A 443 -12.68 -4.61 -12.89
C TYR A 443 -12.21 -5.87 -12.16
N GLN A 444 -11.94 -6.96 -12.88
CA GLN A 444 -11.42 -8.21 -12.31
C GLN A 444 -10.04 -8.03 -11.68
N ALA A 445 -9.22 -7.14 -12.24
CA ALA A 445 -7.90 -6.83 -11.72
C ALA A 445 -7.91 -5.89 -10.50
N GLY A 446 -9.07 -5.32 -10.12
CA GLY A 446 -9.14 -4.32 -9.05
C GLY A 446 -8.50 -2.97 -9.41
N VAL A 447 -8.31 -2.66 -10.70
CA VAL A 447 -7.66 -1.43 -11.16
C VAL A 447 -8.71 -0.37 -11.50
N VAL A 448 -8.98 0.48 -10.50
CA VAL A 448 -10.03 1.52 -10.57
C VAL A 448 -9.80 2.54 -11.69
N GLY A 449 -8.55 2.95 -11.92
CA GLY A 449 -8.22 3.95 -12.95
C GLY A 449 -8.50 3.42 -14.36
N GLY A 450 -7.96 2.25 -14.69
CA GLY A 450 -8.22 1.57 -15.96
C GLY A 450 -9.69 1.26 -16.20
N TYR A 451 -10.42 0.84 -15.15
CA TYR A 451 -11.86 0.63 -15.21
C TYR A 451 -12.59 1.93 -15.56
N SER A 452 -12.31 3.02 -14.84
CA SER A 452 -12.95 4.32 -15.05
C SER A 452 -12.69 4.89 -16.45
N GLU A 453 -11.46 4.78 -16.95
CA GLU A 453 -11.13 5.26 -18.30
C GLU A 453 -11.81 4.42 -19.39
N SER A 454 -11.82 3.09 -19.23
CA SER A 454 -12.53 2.20 -20.17
C SER A 454 -14.04 2.47 -20.17
N PHE A 455 -14.62 2.66 -18.98
CA PHE A 455 -16.02 3.01 -18.80
C PHE A 455 -16.35 4.37 -19.45
N TRP A 456 -15.46 5.37 -19.32
CA TRP A 456 -15.62 6.66 -19.99
C TRP A 456 -15.65 6.51 -21.51
N GLN A 457 -14.75 5.72 -22.10
CA GLN A 457 -14.73 5.47 -23.53
C GLN A 457 -15.99 4.74 -24.01
N ASN A 458 -16.45 3.73 -23.28
CA ASN A 458 -17.73 3.05 -23.54
C ASN A 458 -18.91 4.04 -23.51
N ARG A 459 -18.97 4.90 -22.49
CA ARG A 459 -19.98 5.96 -22.35
C ARG A 459 -19.93 6.97 -23.49
N LEU A 460 -18.73 7.37 -23.89
CA LEU A 460 -18.52 8.32 -24.99
C LEU A 460 -19.00 7.75 -26.33
N LYS A 461 -18.65 6.49 -26.63
CA LYS A 461 -19.10 5.78 -27.84
C LYS A 461 -20.62 5.62 -27.87
N TRP A 462 -21.23 5.31 -26.73
CA TRP A 462 -22.69 5.27 -26.58
C TRP A 462 -23.31 6.65 -26.81
N PHE A 463 -22.76 7.70 -26.21
CA PHE A 463 -23.27 9.07 -26.37
C PHE A 463 -23.18 9.54 -27.83
N GLN A 464 -22.04 9.32 -28.49
CA GLN A 464 -21.84 9.69 -29.89
C GLN A 464 -22.84 8.99 -30.82
N SER A 465 -23.10 7.69 -30.61
CA SER A 465 -24.08 6.95 -31.41
C SER A 465 -25.54 7.37 -31.16
N HIS A 466 -25.85 7.91 -29.97
CA HIS A 466 -27.21 8.33 -29.60
C HIS A 466 -27.42 9.85 -29.61
N PHE A 467 -26.41 10.63 -29.98
CA PHE A 467 -26.41 12.09 -29.87
C PHE A 467 -27.59 12.72 -30.61
N GLY A 468 -27.87 12.29 -31.85
CA GLY A 468 -28.98 12.80 -32.64
C GLY A 468 -30.34 12.57 -31.98
N LEU A 469 -30.56 11.37 -31.41
CA LEU A 469 -31.79 11.05 -30.69
C LEU A 469 -31.94 11.92 -29.43
N LEU A 470 -30.88 12.07 -28.65
CA LEU A 470 -30.87 12.90 -27.44
C LEU A 470 -31.19 14.36 -27.77
N MET A 471 -30.63 14.89 -28.86
CA MET A 471 -30.91 16.26 -29.29
C MET A 471 -32.36 16.45 -29.74
N ASN A 472 -32.94 15.47 -30.44
CA ASN A 472 -34.34 15.50 -30.81
C ASN A 472 -35.27 15.46 -29.59
N ILE A 473 -34.94 14.64 -28.59
CA ILE A 473 -35.69 14.59 -27.32
C ILE A 473 -35.58 15.92 -26.58
N ALA A 474 -34.38 16.49 -26.47
CA ALA A 474 -34.17 17.78 -25.82
C ALA A 474 -34.95 18.90 -26.52
N LEU A 475 -34.96 18.91 -27.85
CA LEU A 475 -35.74 19.87 -28.64
C LEU A 475 -37.25 19.67 -28.42
N ALA A 476 -37.73 18.42 -28.44
CA ALA A 476 -39.13 18.10 -28.18
C ALA A 476 -39.58 18.52 -26.77
N LEU A 477 -38.75 18.28 -25.75
CA LEU A 477 -39.01 18.71 -24.37
C LEU A 477 -38.98 20.24 -24.26
N GLY A 478 -38.06 20.91 -24.95
CA GLY A 478 -38.01 22.37 -25.01
C GLY A 478 -39.27 22.96 -25.64
N ILE A 479 -39.72 22.39 -26.77
CA ILE A 479 -40.97 22.77 -27.44
C ILE A 479 -42.16 22.50 -26.53
N ALA A 480 -42.23 21.32 -25.91
CA ALA A 480 -43.31 20.96 -24.98
C ALA A 480 -43.35 21.90 -23.76
N TYR A 481 -42.20 22.29 -23.21
CA TYR A 481 -42.11 23.25 -22.11
C TYR A 481 -42.58 24.65 -22.53
N LEU A 482 -42.20 25.12 -23.72
CA LEU A 482 -42.65 26.40 -24.25
C LEU A 482 -44.16 26.40 -24.53
N LEU A 483 -44.68 25.32 -25.12
CA LEU A 483 -46.12 25.14 -25.36
C LEU A 483 -46.89 25.03 -24.04
N TRP A 484 -46.38 24.30 -23.05
CA TRP A 484 -46.95 24.22 -21.71
C TRP A 484 -46.97 25.58 -21.03
N ASN A 485 -45.89 26.36 -21.09
CA ASN A 485 -45.87 27.71 -20.52
C ASN A 485 -46.76 28.70 -21.27
N ALA A 486 -46.95 28.54 -22.58
CA ALA A 486 -47.90 29.33 -23.36
C ALA A 486 -49.36 28.95 -23.00
N PHE A 487 -49.63 27.66 -22.86
CA PHE A 487 -50.93 27.11 -22.50
C PHE A 487 -51.31 27.41 -21.04
N ALA A 488 -50.40 27.23 -20.09
CA ALA A 488 -50.58 27.54 -18.67
C ALA A 488 -50.77 29.05 -18.42
N ARG A 489 -50.17 29.92 -19.24
CA ARG A 489 -50.47 31.37 -19.24
C ARG A 489 -51.90 31.66 -19.72
N LYS A 490 -52.41 30.89 -20.68
CA LYS A 490 -53.80 30.94 -21.17
C LYS A 490 -54.81 30.35 -20.17
N LEU A 491 -54.38 29.38 -19.35
CA LEU A 491 -55.19 28.66 -18.36
C LEU A 491 -55.06 29.20 -16.93
N ARG A 492 -54.66 30.47 -16.74
CA ARG A 492 -54.76 31.19 -15.47
C ARG A 492 -56.23 31.47 -15.07
N LEU A 493 -57.09 30.47 -15.16
CA LEU A 493 -58.34 30.37 -14.41
C LEU A 493 -57.98 29.91 -12.99
N LYS A 494 -58.25 30.80 -12.04
CA LYS A 494 -58.10 30.68 -10.59
C LYS A 494 -58.26 29.24 -10.09
N ARG A 495 -57.16 28.53 -9.88
CA ARG A 495 -57.16 27.29 -9.10
C ARG A 495 -57.01 27.63 -7.62
N LYS A 496 -58.11 28.11 -7.02
CA LYS A 496 -58.28 28.02 -5.55
C LYS A 496 -58.57 26.55 -5.23
N TRP A 497 -57.52 25.76 -5.02
CA TRP A 497 -57.67 24.49 -4.33
C TRP A 497 -57.72 24.75 -2.83
N SER A 498 -58.94 24.95 -2.34
CA SER A 498 -59.27 24.82 -0.93
C SER A 498 -59.01 23.37 -0.52
N ALA A 499 -57.94 23.13 0.23
CA ALA A 499 -57.72 21.86 0.89
C ALA A 499 -58.63 21.80 2.12
N LYS A 500 -59.58 20.86 2.13
CA LYS A 500 -60.32 20.49 3.35
C LYS A 500 -59.33 20.05 4.44
N PRO A 501 -59.55 20.38 5.72
CA PRO A 501 -58.74 19.87 6.80
C PRO A 501 -58.96 18.36 6.91
N ARG A 502 -57.90 17.57 6.78
CA ARG A 502 -57.93 16.13 7.05
C ARG A 502 -57.59 15.89 8.53
N PRO A 503 -58.17 14.86 9.15
CA PRO A 503 -58.09 14.65 10.59
C PRO A 503 -56.67 14.27 11.03
N LYS A 504 -56.35 14.72 12.25
CA LYS A 504 -55.03 14.70 12.90
C LYS A 504 -54.61 13.27 13.29
N HIS A 505 -53.30 13.03 13.18
CA HIS A 505 -52.55 11.89 13.75
C HIS A 505 -52.50 10.60 12.92
N LEU A 506 -51.90 10.66 11.73
CA LEU A 506 -51.30 9.48 11.11
C LEU A 506 -49.78 9.62 11.02
N PRO A 507 -49.00 8.53 11.20
CA PRO A 507 -47.54 8.53 11.02
C PRO A 507 -47.09 9.15 9.68
N ALA A 508 -47.92 9.07 8.63
CA ALA A 508 -47.66 9.68 7.33
C ALA A 508 -47.62 11.22 7.35
N GLU A 509 -48.39 11.90 8.21
CA GLU A 509 -48.32 13.35 8.35
C GLU A 509 -47.07 13.78 9.12
N GLN A 510 -46.70 13.00 10.14
CA GLN A 510 -45.44 13.21 10.88
C GLN A 510 -44.24 13.02 9.96
N LEU A 511 -44.23 11.99 9.11
CA LEU A 511 -43.18 11.80 8.10
C LEU A 511 -43.11 12.94 7.09
N LYS A 512 -44.21 13.63 6.78
CA LYS A 512 -44.18 14.81 5.89
C LYS A 512 -43.50 16.03 6.56
N HIS A 513 -43.44 16.06 7.89
CA HIS A 513 -42.80 17.15 8.63
C HIS A 513 -41.32 17.31 8.29
N VAL A 514 -40.63 16.24 7.86
CA VAL A 514 -39.22 16.31 7.42
C VAL A 514 -38.99 17.34 6.31
N PHE A 515 -39.96 17.51 5.39
CA PHE A 515 -39.84 18.47 4.29
C PHE A 515 -40.07 19.92 4.74
N TYR A 516 -40.83 20.12 5.82
CA TYR A 516 -40.95 21.42 6.47
C TYR A 516 -39.65 21.74 7.23
N LEU A 517 -39.14 20.77 7.99
CA LEU A 517 -37.92 20.88 8.77
C LEU A 517 -36.69 21.23 7.91
N ILE A 518 -36.54 20.67 6.72
CA ILE A 518 -35.42 21.06 5.82
C ILE A 518 -35.48 22.54 5.43
N LYS A 519 -36.69 23.10 5.25
CA LYS A 519 -36.88 24.49 4.83
C LYS A 519 -36.82 25.46 6.01
N HIS A 520 -37.32 25.04 7.16
CA HIS A 520 -37.40 25.82 8.39
C HIS A 520 -36.92 24.95 9.57
N PRO A 521 -35.58 24.80 9.74
CA PRO A 521 -35.01 23.82 10.67
C PRO A 521 -35.29 24.14 12.14
N VAL A 522 -35.05 25.39 12.58
CA VAL A 522 -35.29 25.80 13.97
C VAL A 522 -36.76 25.65 14.35
N ASP A 523 -37.66 26.23 13.54
CA ASP A 523 -39.12 26.12 13.75
C ASP A 523 -39.61 24.67 13.63
N GLY A 524 -38.99 23.89 12.74
CA GLY A 524 -39.28 22.47 12.54
C GLY A 524 -38.97 21.64 13.77
N PHE A 525 -37.82 21.85 14.40
CA PHE A 525 -37.46 21.19 15.66
C PHE A 525 -38.27 21.70 16.85
N TYR A 526 -38.58 23.00 16.89
CA TYR A 526 -39.50 23.58 17.87
C TYR A 526 -40.90 22.91 17.79
N ALA A 527 -41.43 22.75 16.58
CA ALA A 527 -42.73 22.12 16.35
C ALA A 527 -42.76 20.62 16.71
N ILE A 528 -41.63 19.93 16.69
CA ILE A 528 -41.54 18.54 17.20
C ILE A 528 -41.86 18.51 18.69
N ARG A 529 -41.31 19.46 19.46
CA ARG A 529 -41.49 19.54 20.93
C ARG A 529 -42.86 20.08 21.33
N TYR A 530 -43.28 21.21 20.76
CA TYR A 530 -44.45 21.94 21.24
C TYR A 530 -45.74 21.60 20.49
N GLU A 531 -45.66 21.16 19.24
CA GLU A 531 -46.82 20.84 18.39
C GLU A 531 -46.99 19.32 18.17
N ASN A 532 -46.16 18.47 18.78
CA ASN A 532 -46.15 17.02 18.62
C ASN A 532 -46.12 16.56 17.15
N LYS A 533 -45.33 17.26 16.31
CA LYS A 533 -45.20 16.95 14.87
C LYS A 533 -44.41 15.68 14.58
N ALA A 534 -43.72 15.11 15.57
CA ALA A 534 -43.09 13.79 15.47
C ALA A 534 -43.60 12.84 16.56
N GLY A 535 -43.59 11.55 16.24
CA GLY A 535 -43.91 10.48 17.17
C GLY A 535 -42.90 9.34 17.12
N PHE A 536 -42.98 8.42 18.08
CA PHE A 536 -42.07 7.29 18.21
C PHE A 536 -41.97 6.44 16.93
N VAL A 537 -43.11 6.04 16.37
CA VAL A 537 -43.15 5.23 15.13
C VAL A 537 -42.51 5.97 13.95
N SER A 538 -42.84 7.24 13.74
CA SER A 538 -42.27 8.03 12.65
C SER A 538 -40.74 8.20 12.77
N SER A 539 -40.25 8.35 14.01
CA SER A 539 -38.82 8.52 14.29
C SER A 539 -38.05 7.22 14.12
N LEU A 540 -38.64 6.10 14.55
CA LEU A 540 -38.06 4.77 14.34
C LEU A 540 -38.00 4.41 12.84
N ILE A 541 -39.04 4.75 12.07
CA ILE A 541 -39.03 4.59 10.60
C ILE A 541 -37.93 5.43 9.98
N LEU A 542 -37.80 6.72 10.33
CA LEU A 542 -36.76 7.58 9.76
C LEU A 542 -35.35 7.12 10.16
N PHE A 543 -35.15 6.69 11.40
CA PHE A 543 -33.89 6.13 11.83
C PHE A 543 -33.54 4.84 11.08
N GLY A 544 -34.50 3.91 10.95
CA GLY A 544 -34.33 2.69 10.17
C GLY A 544 -34.03 2.97 8.69
N LEU A 545 -34.73 3.91 8.08
CA LEU A 545 -34.48 4.36 6.71
C LEU A 545 -33.12 5.05 6.57
N ALA A 546 -32.68 5.83 7.55
CA ALA A 546 -31.37 6.46 7.54
C ALA A 546 -30.25 5.41 7.67
N ALA A 547 -30.41 4.41 8.54
CA ALA A 547 -29.48 3.30 8.68
C ALA A 547 -29.43 2.44 7.41
N ALA A 548 -30.60 2.13 6.82
CA ALA A 548 -30.69 1.40 5.55
C ALA A 548 -30.09 2.20 4.38
N SER A 549 -30.37 3.51 4.30
CA SER A 549 -29.78 4.40 3.30
C SER A 549 -28.27 4.48 3.45
N TYR A 550 -27.76 4.63 4.68
CA TYR A 550 -26.33 4.63 4.96
C TYR A 550 -25.68 3.29 4.58
N GLY A 551 -26.30 2.16 4.94
CA GLY A 551 -25.85 0.83 4.51
C GLY A 551 -25.83 0.69 2.98
N TYR A 552 -26.87 1.17 2.30
CA TYR A 552 -26.92 1.22 0.84
C TYR A 552 -25.87 2.16 0.25
N MET A 553 -25.56 3.30 0.87
CA MET A 553 -24.48 4.18 0.43
C MET A 553 -23.12 3.49 0.51
N GLN A 554 -22.90 2.61 1.50
CA GLN A 554 -21.67 1.83 1.57
C GLN A 554 -21.67 0.70 0.53
N ALA A 555 -22.75 -0.08 0.44
CA ALA A 555 -22.81 -1.27 -0.43
C ALA A 555 -23.06 -0.99 -1.92
N GLY A 556 -23.83 0.06 -2.25
CA GLY A 556 -24.30 0.38 -3.60
C GLY A 556 -23.51 1.47 -4.31
N THR A 557 -22.49 2.05 -3.65
CA THR A 557 -21.57 2.98 -4.32
C THR A 557 -20.74 2.21 -5.33
N SER A 558 -20.53 2.76 -6.52
CA SER A 558 -19.83 2.07 -7.60
C SER A 558 -18.39 1.72 -7.23
N PHE A 559 -17.85 0.71 -7.92
CA PHE A 559 -16.46 0.26 -7.79
C PHE A 559 -15.44 1.41 -7.91
N ILE A 560 -15.75 2.44 -8.70
CA ILE A 560 -14.88 3.62 -8.90
C ILE A 560 -14.64 4.38 -7.59
N PHE A 561 -15.69 4.54 -6.78
CA PHE A 561 -15.64 5.34 -5.56
C PHE A 561 -15.61 4.51 -4.28
N ASN A 562 -15.95 3.21 -4.37
CA ASN A 562 -15.82 2.26 -3.29
C ASN A 562 -15.34 0.88 -3.79
N PRO A 563 -14.01 0.69 -3.97
CA PRO A 563 -13.46 -0.59 -4.42
C PRO A 563 -13.71 -1.74 -3.44
N ALA A 564 -13.95 -1.44 -2.16
CA ALA A 564 -14.21 -2.44 -1.12
C ALA A 564 -15.52 -3.22 -1.35
N VAL A 565 -16.45 -2.70 -2.18
CA VAL A 565 -17.67 -3.43 -2.57
C VAL A 565 -17.34 -4.78 -3.21
N HIS A 566 -16.22 -4.87 -3.95
CA HIS A 566 -15.81 -6.10 -4.60
C HIS A 566 -15.41 -7.21 -3.60
N ALA A 567 -14.79 -6.83 -2.48
CA ALA A 567 -14.37 -7.76 -1.43
C ALA A 567 -15.55 -8.26 -0.56
N GLY A 568 -16.75 -7.70 -0.77
CA GLY A 568 -17.89 -7.89 0.12
C GLY A 568 -17.84 -6.92 1.30
N ILE A 569 -18.96 -6.24 1.55
CA ILE A 569 -19.09 -5.31 2.68
C ILE A 569 -19.92 -5.97 3.77
N ASP A 570 -19.32 -6.15 4.94
CA ASP A 570 -20.04 -6.57 6.13
C ASP A 570 -20.91 -5.42 6.64
N ILE A 571 -22.22 -5.52 6.39
CA ILE A 571 -23.18 -4.49 6.79
C ILE A 571 -23.39 -4.47 8.30
N LEU A 572 -23.20 -5.61 8.97
CA LEU A 572 -23.49 -5.74 10.41
C LEU A 572 -22.61 -4.82 11.29
N PRO A 573 -21.27 -4.82 11.19
CA PRO A 573 -20.43 -3.88 11.94
C PRO A 573 -20.79 -2.41 11.65
N ILE A 574 -21.09 -2.09 10.39
CA ILE A 574 -21.48 -0.73 9.96
C ILE A 574 -22.80 -0.32 10.62
N ALA A 575 -23.79 -1.23 10.65
CA ALA A 575 -25.08 -0.99 11.29
C ALA A 575 -24.92 -0.84 12.81
N VAL A 576 -24.14 -1.71 13.46
CA VAL A 576 -23.85 -1.63 14.91
C VAL A 576 -23.15 -0.32 15.25
N GLN A 577 -22.16 0.10 14.46
CA GLN A 577 -21.47 1.37 14.66
C GLN A 577 -22.42 2.56 14.48
N PHE A 578 -23.24 2.56 13.42
CA PHE A 578 -24.21 3.62 13.17
C PHE A 578 -25.23 3.74 14.32
N ILE A 579 -25.79 2.61 14.76
CA ILE A 579 -26.75 2.56 15.87
C ILE A 579 -26.09 2.98 17.18
N GLY A 580 -24.88 2.49 17.46
CA GLY A 580 -24.14 2.80 18.69
C GLY A 580 -23.79 4.27 18.81
N ILE A 581 -23.28 4.88 17.73
CA ILE A 581 -22.96 6.33 17.71
C ILE A 581 -24.24 7.15 17.88
N TRP A 582 -25.32 6.79 17.17
CA TRP A 582 -26.59 7.51 17.28
C TRP A 582 -27.22 7.40 18.68
N LEU A 583 -27.24 6.20 19.26
CA LEU A 583 -27.77 5.98 20.61
C LEU A 583 -26.93 6.73 21.65
N GLY A 584 -25.60 6.61 21.55
CA GLY A 584 -24.67 7.32 22.41
C GLY A 584 -24.86 8.84 22.31
N TRP A 585 -25.07 9.37 21.11
CA TRP A 585 -25.40 10.77 20.90
C TRP A 585 -26.68 11.17 21.63
N VAL A 586 -27.79 10.44 21.44
CA VAL A 586 -29.08 10.73 22.08
C VAL A 586 -28.95 10.76 23.61
N VAL A 587 -28.26 9.77 24.18
CA VAL A 587 -28.03 9.69 25.63
C VAL A 587 -27.14 10.84 26.11
N SER A 588 -26.01 11.07 25.46
CA SER A 588 -25.04 12.10 25.86
C SER A 588 -25.64 13.50 25.76
N ASN A 589 -26.33 13.79 24.66
CA ASN A 589 -26.96 15.09 24.44
C ASN A 589 -28.07 15.35 25.46
N TYR A 590 -28.88 14.34 25.79
CA TYR A 590 -29.87 14.47 26.85
C TYR A 590 -29.25 14.71 28.23
N LEU A 591 -28.25 13.90 28.63
CA LEU A 591 -27.61 14.02 29.95
C LEU A 591 -26.94 15.38 30.14
N ILE A 592 -26.16 15.82 29.16
CA ILE A 592 -25.46 17.11 29.21
C ILE A 592 -26.45 18.28 29.21
N SER A 593 -27.47 18.23 28.35
CA SER A 593 -28.48 19.28 28.32
C SER A 593 -29.28 19.31 29.62
N SER A 594 -29.62 18.16 30.21
CA SER A 594 -30.29 18.11 31.52
C SER A 594 -29.43 18.71 32.64
N LEU A 595 -28.10 18.53 32.59
CA LEU A 595 -27.17 19.12 33.56
C LEU A 595 -27.07 20.64 33.39
N LEU A 596 -27.11 21.12 32.15
CA LEU A 596 -27.00 22.53 31.79
C LEU A 596 -28.37 23.20 31.56
N ARG A 597 -29.38 22.78 32.33
CA ARG A 597 -30.73 23.38 32.40
C ARG A 597 -31.48 23.46 31.06
N GLY A 598 -31.15 22.59 30.11
CA GLY A 598 -31.86 22.45 28.84
C GLY A 598 -33.26 21.91 29.06
N GLU A 599 -34.23 22.45 28.33
CA GLU A 599 -35.63 22.18 28.62
C GLU A 599 -36.24 20.96 27.88
N GLY A 600 -35.47 20.34 26.98
CA GLY A 600 -35.89 19.21 26.16
C GLY A 600 -36.02 17.90 26.92
N ARG A 601 -37.05 17.11 26.63
CA ARG A 601 -37.22 15.76 27.21
C ARG A 601 -36.45 14.72 26.40
N PHE A 602 -36.13 13.59 27.00
CA PHE A 602 -35.43 12.48 26.32
C PHE A 602 -36.11 12.06 25.00
N ARG A 603 -37.46 11.94 25.00
CA ARG A 603 -38.22 11.60 23.79
C ARG A 603 -38.09 12.65 22.69
N ASP A 604 -37.95 13.94 23.05
CA ASP A 604 -37.86 15.06 22.10
C ASP A 604 -36.49 15.01 21.41
N VAL A 605 -35.43 14.73 22.18
CA VAL A 605 -34.06 14.50 21.68
C VAL A 605 -34.01 13.27 20.77
N PHE A 606 -34.64 12.15 21.18
CA PHE A 606 -34.72 10.93 20.38
C PHE A 606 -35.42 11.18 19.04
N TYR A 607 -36.63 11.76 19.04
CA TYR A 607 -37.39 12.00 17.81
C TYR A 607 -36.61 12.91 16.87
N SER A 608 -36.12 14.02 17.39
CA SER A 608 -35.46 15.02 16.57
C SER A 608 -34.10 14.56 16.06
N SER A 609 -33.36 13.75 16.82
CA SER A 609 -32.12 13.13 16.36
C SER A 609 -32.37 12.15 15.20
N SER A 610 -33.52 11.47 15.15
CA SER A 610 -33.89 10.66 13.97
C SER A 610 -34.26 11.53 12.76
N TYR A 611 -34.96 12.65 12.97
CA TYR A 611 -35.35 13.57 11.89
C TYR A 611 -34.15 14.34 11.31
N ALA A 612 -33.12 14.65 12.12
CA ALA A 612 -31.89 15.30 11.68
C ALA A 612 -31.08 14.44 10.68
N LEU A 613 -31.29 13.12 10.63
CA LEU A 613 -30.63 12.20 9.70
C LEU A 613 -31.28 12.17 8.30
N PHE A 614 -32.41 12.85 8.10
CA PHE A 614 -33.13 12.82 6.83
C PHE A 614 -32.31 13.16 5.56
N PRO A 615 -31.29 14.05 5.59
CA PRO A 615 -30.42 14.29 4.42
C PRO A 615 -29.72 13.04 3.89
N ILE A 616 -29.38 12.07 4.76
CA ILE A 616 -28.78 10.79 4.38
C ILE A 616 -29.77 9.99 3.52
N ILE A 617 -31.07 10.09 3.78
CA ILE A 617 -32.11 9.42 2.99
C ILE A 617 -32.33 10.17 1.68
N LEU A 618 -32.55 11.49 1.77
CA LEU A 618 -32.95 12.31 0.63
C LEU A 618 -31.85 12.42 -0.44
N ILE A 619 -30.60 12.61 -0.02
CA ILE A 619 -29.48 12.89 -0.92
C ILE A 619 -28.60 11.65 -1.06
N GLY A 620 -28.45 10.84 -0.01
CA GLY A 620 -27.60 9.66 -0.03
C GLY A 620 -27.99 8.62 -1.09
N ILE A 621 -29.29 8.32 -1.24
CA ILE A 621 -29.76 7.35 -2.25
C ILE A 621 -29.47 7.86 -3.68
N PRO A 622 -29.88 9.09 -4.08
CA PRO A 622 -29.53 9.62 -5.40
C PRO A 622 -28.02 9.70 -5.67
N VAL A 623 -27.21 10.12 -4.69
CA VAL A 623 -25.75 10.21 -4.86
C VAL A 623 -25.14 8.84 -5.07
N THR A 624 -25.65 7.81 -4.39
CA THR A 624 -25.22 6.42 -4.57
C THR A 624 -25.56 5.91 -5.97
N LEU A 625 -26.78 6.18 -6.46
CA LEU A 625 -27.15 5.83 -7.84
C LEU A 625 -26.28 6.59 -8.86
N LEU A 626 -26.07 7.89 -8.63
CA LEU A 626 -25.24 8.74 -9.49
C LEU A 626 -23.79 8.23 -9.56
N SER A 627 -23.27 7.64 -8.49
CA SER A 627 -21.91 7.07 -8.46
C SER A 627 -21.68 5.99 -9.53
N ASN A 628 -22.73 5.28 -9.96
CA ASN A 628 -22.65 4.27 -11.03
C ASN A 628 -22.56 4.88 -12.44
N VAL A 629 -22.78 6.19 -12.57
CA VAL A 629 -22.69 6.92 -13.83
C VAL A 629 -21.41 7.76 -13.88
N LEU A 630 -20.88 8.19 -12.74
CA LEU A 630 -19.70 9.05 -12.67
C LEU A 630 -18.38 8.27 -12.85
N THR A 631 -17.37 8.97 -13.33
CA THR A 631 -15.98 8.53 -13.54
C THR A 631 -15.04 9.21 -12.54
N LEU A 632 -13.78 8.79 -12.47
CA LEU A 632 -12.75 9.45 -11.65
C LEU A 632 -12.53 10.93 -12.02
N ASN A 633 -12.73 11.31 -13.28
CA ASN A 633 -12.63 12.72 -13.70
C ASN A 633 -13.71 13.60 -13.05
N GLU A 634 -14.79 12.99 -12.55
CA GLU A 634 -15.87 13.64 -11.82
C GLU A 634 -15.80 13.41 -10.29
N LEU A 635 -14.67 12.90 -9.77
CA LEU A 635 -14.49 12.59 -8.35
C LEU A 635 -14.80 13.77 -7.42
N ALA A 636 -14.41 14.98 -7.82
CA ALA A 636 -14.68 16.19 -7.05
C ALA A 636 -16.19 16.43 -6.83
N ILE A 637 -17.03 16.12 -7.82
CA ILE A 637 -18.49 16.26 -7.73
C ILE A 637 -19.04 15.27 -6.70
N PHE A 638 -18.61 14.01 -6.79
CA PHE A 638 -19.04 12.97 -5.85
C PHE A 638 -18.63 13.29 -4.41
N GLN A 639 -17.38 13.70 -4.22
CA GLN A 639 -16.86 14.11 -2.91
C GLN A 639 -17.58 15.33 -2.35
N PHE A 640 -17.86 16.34 -3.18
CA PHE A 640 -18.63 17.50 -2.80
C PHE A 640 -20.04 17.14 -2.32
N LEU A 641 -20.75 16.27 -3.05
CA LEU A 641 -22.09 15.82 -2.66
C LEU A 641 -22.08 15.02 -1.35
N ARG A 642 -21.08 14.15 -1.13
CA ARG A 642 -20.92 13.45 0.14
C ARG A 642 -20.61 14.41 1.29
N LEU A 643 -19.70 15.37 1.08
CA LEU A 643 -19.38 16.41 2.05
C LEU A 643 -20.63 17.25 2.39
N PHE A 644 -21.42 17.59 1.38
CA PHE A 644 -22.67 18.34 1.55
C PHE A 644 -23.66 17.60 2.45
N ILE A 645 -23.83 16.28 2.31
CA ILE A 645 -24.67 15.46 3.21
C ILE A 645 -24.19 15.61 4.67
N VAL A 646 -22.89 15.45 4.91
CA VAL A 646 -22.31 15.52 6.26
C VAL A 646 -22.52 16.90 6.86
N LEU A 647 -22.15 17.95 6.12
CA LEU A 647 -22.32 19.34 6.58
C LEU A 647 -23.79 19.64 6.89
N TRP A 648 -24.71 19.18 6.05
CA TRP A 648 -26.14 19.41 6.25
C TRP A 648 -26.67 18.69 7.49
N VAL A 649 -26.25 17.45 7.73
CA VAL A 649 -26.61 16.71 8.96
C VAL A 649 -26.06 17.43 10.19
N VAL A 650 -24.80 17.87 10.16
CA VAL A 650 -24.18 18.63 11.26
C VAL A 650 -24.97 19.91 11.55
N TRP A 651 -25.33 20.68 10.52
CA TRP A 651 -26.17 21.87 10.67
C TRP A 651 -27.54 21.56 11.28
N LEU A 652 -28.19 20.47 10.84
CA LEU A 652 -29.46 20.04 11.44
C LEU A 652 -29.29 19.66 12.91
N PHE A 653 -28.20 19.00 13.32
CA PHE A 653 -27.93 18.72 14.73
C PHE A 653 -27.70 20.00 15.56
N ILE A 654 -27.08 21.04 15.00
CA ILE A 654 -26.94 22.34 15.66
C ILE A 654 -28.32 22.97 15.92
N TRP A 655 -29.13 23.08 14.87
CA TRP A 655 -30.48 23.65 15.01
C TRP A 655 -31.42 22.76 15.83
N MET A 656 -31.20 21.46 15.85
CA MET A 656 -31.90 20.51 16.72
C MET A 656 -31.66 20.84 18.19
N VAL A 657 -30.39 20.93 18.62
CA VAL A 657 -30.05 21.26 20.01
C VAL A 657 -30.59 22.63 20.38
N GLN A 658 -30.45 23.61 19.49
CA GLN A 658 -30.99 24.96 19.66
C GLN A 658 -32.51 24.94 19.88
N GLY A 659 -33.27 24.33 18.96
CA GLY A 659 -34.73 24.38 18.96
C GLY A 659 -35.40 23.53 20.05
N ILE A 660 -34.79 22.40 20.45
CA ILE A 660 -35.38 21.50 21.45
C ILE A 660 -35.09 21.99 22.86
N HIS A 661 -33.86 22.38 23.15
CA HIS A 661 -33.45 22.77 24.48
C HIS A 661 -33.61 24.26 24.75
N ASN A 662 -34.02 25.03 23.74
CA ASN A 662 -34.22 26.48 23.80
C ASN A 662 -32.92 27.25 24.14
N TYR A 663 -31.80 26.79 23.59
CA TYR A 663 -30.51 27.44 23.72
C TYR A 663 -30.31 28.52 22.64
N THR A 664 -29.39 29.46 22.89
CA THR A 664 -28.85 30.30 21.82
C THR A 664 -27.96 29.48 20.87
N PHE A 665 -27.65 30.02 19.68
CA PHE A 665 -26.81 29.32 18.70
C PHE A 665 -25.41 28.97 19.26
N ILE A 666 -24.79 29.88 20.01
CA ILE A 666 -23.45 29.69 20.59
C ILE A 666 -23.50 28.66 21.72
N GLU A 667 -24.50 28.74 22.59
CA GLU A 667 -24.72 27.75 23.64
C GLU A 667 -24.97 26.37 23.05
N ALA A 668 -25.77 26.26 21.99
CA ALA A 668 -26.02 24.98 21.32
C ALA A 668 -24.72 24.34 20.81
N ILE A 669 -23.82 25.12 20.19
CA ILE A 669 -22.49 24.61 19.78
C ILE A 669 -21.70 24.12 20.98
N PHE A 670 -21.66 24.88 22.08
CA PHE A 670 -20.95 24.49 23.30
C PHE A 670 -21.51 23.19 23.91
N ILE A 671 -22.83 23.05 23.96
CA ILE A 671 -23.53 21.84 24.42
C ILE A 671 -23.20 20.64 23.53
N ILE A 672 -23.13 20.83 22.21
CA ILE A 672 -22.77 19.78 21.26
C ILE A 672 -21.35 19.28 21.54
N VAL A 673 -20.38 20.20 21.72
CA VAL A 673 -18.99 19.82 22.05
C VAL A 673 -18.94 19.01 23.35
N LEU A 674 -19.63 19.45 24.40
CA LEU A 674 -19.66 18.74 25.67
C LEU A 674 -20.39 17.38 25.57
N SER A 675 -21.44 17.31 24.74
CA SER A 675 -22.16 16.05 24.43
C SER A 675 -21.26 15.06 23.68
N LEU A 676 -20.42 15.54 22.75
CA LEU A 676 -19.45 14.69 22.06
C LEU A 676 -18.35 14.20 22.98
N LEU A 677 -17.88 15.02 23.92
CA LEU A 677 -16.93 14.60 24.96
C LEU A 677 -17.54 13.52 25.86
N ALA A 678 -18.77 13.73 26.31
CA ALA A 678 -19.51 12.74 27.10
C ALA A 678 -19.72 11.43 26.31
N LEU A 679 -20.03 11.51 25.01
CA LEU A 679 -20.10 10.36 24.12
C LEU A 679 -18.78 9.59 24.08
N THR A 680 -17.65 10.29 23.91
CA THR A 680 -16.32 9.66 23.93
C THR A 680 -16.05 8.96 25.26
N MET A 681 -16.40 9.58 26.39
CA MET A 681 -16.26 8.93 27.71
C MET A 681 -17.13 7.68 27.84
N ILE A 682 -18.38 7.72 27.37
CA ILE A 682 -19.29 6.56 27.38
C ILE A 682 -18.72 5.43 26.52
N VAL A 683 -18.22 5.73 25.32
CA VAL A 683 -17.61 4.71 24.44
C VAL A 683 -16.38 4.08 25.08
N ILE A 684 -15.49 4.88 25.69
CA ILE A 684 -14.32 4.37 26.41
C ILE A 684 -14.75 3.47 27.56
N LEU A 685 -15.75 3.87 28.34
CA LEU A 685 -16.25 3.07 29.47
C LEU A 685 -16.86 1.73 29.00
N ILE A 686 -17.66 1.75 27.92
CA ILE A 686 -18.20 0.53 27.32
C ILE A 686 -17.08 -0.38 26.83
N PHE A 687 -16.06 0.18 26.17
CA PHE A 687 -14.91 -0.59 25.70
C PHE A 687 -14.15 -1.25 26.85
N ILE A 688 -13.88 -0.51 27.93
CA ILE A 688 -13.24 -1.06 29.13
C ILE A 688 -14.09 -2.19 29.72
N LEU A 689 -15.40 -1.99 29.83
CA LEU A 689 -16.31 -2.99 30.40
C LEU A 689 -16.39 -4.26 29.55
N ILE A 690 -16.42 -4.14 28.22
CA ILE A 690 -16.37 -5.28 27.30
C ILE A 690 -15.02 -5.99 27.42
N SER A 691 -13.90 -5.25 27.45
CA SER A 691 -12.57 -5.82 27.58
C SER A 691 -12.43 -6.64 28.88
N LEU A 692 -12.85 -6.06 30.00
CA LEU A 692 -12.84 -6.74 31.31
C LEU A 692 -13.76 -7.96 31.34
N SER A 693 -14.92 -7.89 30.65
CA SER A 693 -15.84 -9.02 30.55
C SER A 693 -15.25 -10.17 29.74
N ILE A 694 -14.55 -9.88 28.64
CA ILE A 694 -13.85 -10.89 27.82
C ILE A 694 -12.72 -11.54 28.64
N GLU A 695 -11.93 -10.76 29.37
CA GLU A 695 -10.90 -11.29 30.26
C GLU A 695 -11.49 -12.21 31.33
N LEU A 696 -12.62 -11.82 31.94
CA LEU A 696 -13.32 -12.64 32.93
C LEU A 696 -13.81 -13.96 32.32
N VAL A 697 -14.40 -13.94 31.12
CA VAL A 697 -14.85 -15.15 30.42
C VAL A 697 -13.67 -16.05 30.07
N ASN A 698 -12.56 -15.49 29.60
CA ASN A 698 -11.35 -16.24 29.29
C ASN A 698 -10.75 -16.88 30.55
N PHE A 699 -10.75 -16.16 31.67
CA PHE A 699 -10.35 -16.69 32.97
C PHE A 699 -11.24 -17.86 33.40
N ILE A 700 -12.57 -17.72 33.35
CA ILE A 700 -13.49 -18.81 33.68
C ILE A 700 -13.28 -20.02 32.76
N ASN A 701 -13.10 -19.79 31.45
CA ASN A 701 -12.81 -20.86 30.49
C ASN A 701 -11.49 -21.57 30.81
N SER A 702 -10.45 -20.84 31.22
CA SER A 702 -9.18 -21.46 31.64
C SER A 702 -9.35 -22.34 32.88
N LEU A 703 -10.12 -21.89 33.88
CA LEU A 703 -10.44 -22.70 35.06
C LEU A 703 -11.25 -23.96 34.69
N TYR A 704 -12.23 -23.83 33.80
CA TYR A 704 -13.03 -24.96 33.33
C TYR A 704 -12.18 -26.01 32.61
N GLN A 705 -11.26 -25.58 31.74
CA GLN A 705 -10.33 -26.49 31.05
C GLN A 705 -9.37 -27.17 32.03
N GLU A 706 -8.86 -26.46 33.03
CA GLU A 706 -7.99 -27.05 34.05
C GLU A 706 -8.70 -28.11 34.90
N VAL A 707 -9.99 -27.90 35.21
CA VAL A 707 -10.82 -28.88 35.96
C VAL A 707 -11.17 -30.11 35.12
N ILE A 708 -11.30 -30.00 33.79
CA ILE A 708 -11.53 -31.16 32.91
C ILE A 708 -10.27 -32.02 32.71
N ILE A 709 -9.10 -31.38 32.72
CA ILE A 709 -7.82 -32.06 32.50
C ILE A 709 -7.34 -32.81 33.76
N ARG A 710 -7.82 -32.43 34.95
CA ARG A 710 -7.59 -33.12 36.23
C ARG A 710 -8.66 -34.16 36.51
#